data_AF-A0AAJ6CKN6-F1
#
_entry.id   AF-A0AAJ6CKN6-F1
#
_cell.length_a   1.000
_cell.length_b   1.000
_cell.length_c   1.000
_cell.angle_alpha   90.00
_cell.angle_beta   90.00
_cell.angle_gamma   90.00
#
_symmetry.space_group_name_H-M   'P 1'
#
loop_
_entity.id
_entity.type
_entity.pdbx_description
1 polymer ?
#
loop_
_entity_poly.entity_id
_entity_poly.type
_entity_poly.pdbx_seq_one_letter_code
_entity_poly.pdbx_strand_id
1 'polypeptide(L)'
;MPLKQHRITTSLVTSESEYPIEQLLDAQGRPLRVSDRAYFDLVVIGSGPAALTFVTRWLEERPAALYLEDERQHLHWLKRQTHAAPVLETRKPTKSSDRIIKTNQKNEWHMRKSSLRVLIVDKLGDGWLGQWHRNFGSYEIPFLRSPMFFHPDPSDLDGLLEYAVQTERAKTGPYTYVCDMLTGRQSQSKSRNRSAKKGALQRPDLLEVPGVVGREVSKHKWKQSKHRRQAQMFSALGPVVNERDRRDYQNPSTPLFRDFTNHLVDRYHLHPQKGKDGKVRPLSEWLATDDEHQMPAMLLRAEVIDMDYGRLGKEHVDGSLDEEEGFSIHMADGSCIGAKYVVSAIGYGGRPSVPTWLATASKKSRMAKRDFVDRVAEADSDTASDASSSTEPSTAESEGEENDKYEHPPPNSMGDGWAHSSAIAAPSYSVPPPPIAARIASGQPTTAIVIGGGLTSAQLTDQCVRRGFSRVILVMRGFFKVKPFDFSVDWVGKYANAQKMQFWQSDDAKDRMNMISEGRDGGSINPVYAKVLLQHAQDGRVELRTHTEIEDAEWNAQTQKWSLMLHRKDHARADSQYMNNAQQPGTSVPVIADYIVSSTGSDVSFRKLPFMHTLAEKMQIPEVSGVPIVNEDLQYGSIPLYCIGAYSAVQIGPTAFNLGGIREGADRVAAHIRDKAEEHDEATHEPKADSDVPSLGHFAHFLYHHLQVDAAD
;
A
#
# COMPACT_ATOMS: atom_id res chain seq x y z
N MET A 1 -30.49 -12.52 34.55
CA MET A 1 -29.38 -13.08 33.74
C MET A 1 -28.81 -11.95 32.90
N PRO A 2 -27.54 -11.59 33.03
CA PRO A 2 -26.97 -10.55 32.19
C PRO A 2 -26.85 -11.10 30.77
N LEU A 3 -27.51 -10.43 29.83
CA LEU A 3 -27.36 -10.67 28.39
C LEU A 3 -25.91 -10.32 28.04
N LYS A 4 -25.07 -11.33 27.85
CA LYS A 4 -23.80 -11.16 27.14
C LYS A 4 -24.16 -10.56 25.77
N GLN A 5 -23.80 -9.31 25.54
CA GLN A 5 -23.78 -8.74 24.20
C GLN A 5 -22.74 -9.51 23.40
N HIS A 6 -23.18 -10.54 22.68
CA HIS A 6 -22.38 -11.07 21.59
C HIS A 6 -22.23 -9.93 20.58
N ARG A 7 -21.02 -9.37 20.46
CA ARG A 7 -20.67 -8.52 19.34
C ARG A 7 -20.90 -9.34 18.07
N ILE A 8 -21.43 -8.67 17.04
CA ILE A 8 -22.16 -9.30 15.93
C ILE A 8 -21.31 -10.31 15.15
N THR A 9 -19.97 -10.39 15.32
CA THR A 9 -19.12 -11.14 14.39
C THR A 9 -18.21 -12.20 15.02
N THR A 10 -18.40 -12.56 16.30
CA THR A 10 -17.71 -13.71 16.95
C THR A 10 -17.89 -15.06 16.21
N SER A 11 -18.83 -15.14 15.26
CA SER A 11 -19.11 -16.30 14.42
C SER A 11 -18.06 -16.58 13.33
N LEU A 12 -17.24 -15.60 12.94
CA LEU A 12 -16.29 -15.76 11.83
C LEU A 12 -15.05 -16.58 12.20
N VAL A 13 -14.66 -16.50 13.47
CA VAL A 13 -13.50 -17.22 14.00
C VAL A 13 -14.03 -18.54 14.54
N THR A 14 -13.55 -19.66 13.97
CA THR A 14 -13.81 -21.00 14.54
C THR A 14 -13.45 -21.01 16.02
N SER A 15 -14.25 -21.69 16.86
CA SER A 15 -14.04 -21.79 18.31
C SER A 15 -12.55 -21.87 18.61
N GLU A 16 -12.01 -20.83 19.26
CA GLU A 16 -10.57 -20.67 19.50
C GLU A 16 -10.06 -21.94 20.16
N SER A 17 -9.37 -22.79 19.38
CA SER A 17 -8.49 -23.78 19.99
C SER A 17 -7.40 -22.96 20.65
N GLU A 18 -7.37 -22.99 21.98
CA GLU A 18 -6.36 -22.32 22.78
C GLU A 18 -4.98 -22.69 22.23
N TYR A 19 -4.18 -21.68 21.87
CA TYR A 19 -2.87 -21.94 21.29
C TYR A 19 -1.98 -22.55 22.38
N PRO A 20 -1.38 -23.74 22.16
CA PRO A 20 -0.58 -24.38 23.19
C PRO A 20 0.67 -23.54 23.49
N ILE A 21 0.75 -23.03 24.71
CA ILE A 21 1.92 -22.28 25.18
C ILE A 21 3.04 -23.27 25.54
N GLU A 22 3.94 -23.47 24.58
CA GLU A 22 5.11 -24.35 24.69
C GLU A 22 6.37 -23.56 25.04
N GLN A 23 7.41 -24.26 25.53
CA GLN A 23 8.72 -23.65 25.75
C GLN A 23 9.39 -23.41 24.40
N LEU A 24 9.76 -22.15 24.11
CA LEU A 24 10.54 -21.83 22.92
C LEU A 24 11.99 -22.29 23.11
N LEU A 25 12.59 -22.80 22.04
CA LEU A 25 13.93 -23.36 22.04
C LEU A 25 14.86 -22.57 21.11
N ASP A 26 16.13 -22.44 21.50
CA ASP A 26 17.19 -21.94 20.63
C ASP A 26 17.60 -22.97 19.57
N ALA A 27 18.51 -22.58 18.66
CA ALA A 27 19.02 -23.46 17.61
C ALA A 27 19.75 -24.71 18.14
N GLN A 28 20.11 -24.76 19.43
CA GLN A 28 20.73 -25.89 20.10
C GLN A 28 19.72 -26.73 20.91
N GLY A 29 18.42 -26.41 20.85
CA GLY A 29 17.37 -27.12 21.56
C GLY A 29 17.28 -26.80 23.06
N ARG A 30 17.87 -25.69 23.51
CA ARG A 30 17.78 -25.23 24.91
C ARG A 30 16.69 -24.18 25.05
N PRO A 31 16.12 -23.95 26.25
CA PRO A 31 15.16 -22.88 26.47
C PRO A 31 15.68 -21.53 25.95
N LEU A 32 14.92 -20.90 25.06
CA LEU A 32 15.29 -19.64 24.45
C LEU A 32 15.39 -18.55 25.52
N ARG A 33 16.50 -17.81 25.50
CA ARG A 33 16.72 -16.64 26.35
C ARG A 33 17.06 -15.44 25.50
N VAL A 34 16.47 -14.30 25.83
CA VAL A 34 16.77 -13.00 25.23
C VAL A 34 17.17 -12.04 26.35
N SER A 35 18.16 -11.18 26.09
CA SER A 35 18.53 -10.14 27.05
C SER A 35 17.43 -9.09 27.17
N ASP A 36 17.41 -8.35 28.28
CA ASP A 36 16.45 -7.24 28.45
C ASP A 36 16.54 -6.24 27.28
N ARG A 37 17.72 -5.98 26.74
CA ARG A 37 17.93 -5.11 25.57
C ARG A 37 17.28 -5.67 24.30
N ALA A 38 17.22 -7.00 24.16
CA ALA A 38 16.65 -7.69 23.02
C ALA A 38 15.15 -8.01 23.19
N TYR A 39 14.51 -7.54 24.25
CA TYR A 39 13.07 -7.71 24.48
C TYR A 39 12.32 -6.40 24.21
N PHE A 40 11.19 -6.44 23.51
CA PHE A 40 10.37 -5.25 23.24
C PHE A 40 8.93 -5.49 23.64
N ASP A 41 8.23 -4.46 24.10
CA ASP A 41 6.80 -4.63 24.43
C ASP A 41 5.99 -4.78 23.13
N LEU A 42 6.35 -4.04 22.09
CA LEU A 42 5.64 -4.02 20.82
C LEU A 42 6.61 -3.97 19.64
N VAL A 43 6.48 -4.93 18.72
CA VAL A 43 7.23 -4.95 17.45
C VAL A 43 6.29 -4.71 16.28
N VAL A 44 6.61 -3.73 15.44
CA VAL A 44 5.91 -3.43 14.19
C VAL A 44 6.76 -3.87 13.00
N ILE A 45 6.22 -4.76 12.17
CA ILE A 45 6.91 -5.27 10.97
C ILE A 45 6.51 -4.44 9.76
N GLY A 46 7.50 -3.75 9.18
CA GLY A 46 7.39 -2.83 8.05
C GLY A 46 7.43 -1.35 8.46
N SER A 47 7.86 -0.48 7.54
CA SER A 47 7.93 0.98 7.74
C SER A 47 7.07 1.79 6.76
N GLY A 48 6.12 1.12 6.08
CA GLY A 48 5.25 1.77 5.10
C GLY A 48 4.19 2.69 5.72
N PRO A 49 3.25 3.22 4.92
CA PRO A 49 2.18 4.06 5.43
C PRO A 49 1.33 3.39 6.52
N ALA A 50 1.16 2.06 6.48
CA ALA A 50 0.45 1.33 7.52
C ALA A 50 1.14 1.41 8.88
N ALA A 51 2.45 1.17 8.91
CA ALA A 51 3.24 1.25 10.13
C ALA A 51 3.29 2.68 10.68
N LEU A 52 3.51 3.66 9.80
CA LEU A 52 3.53 5.06 10.23
C LEU A 52 2.18 5.46 10.83
N THR A 53 1.06 5.11 10.19
CA THR A 53 -0.29 5.40 10.69
C THR A 53 -0.56 4.75 12.04
N PHE A 54 -0.11 3.49 12.23
CA PHE A 54 -0.26 2.80 13.50
C PHE A 54 0.58 3.43 14.61
N VAL A 55 1.87 3.72 14.36
CA VAL A 55 2.76 4.27 15.38
C VAL A 55 2.38 5.70 15.76
N THR A 56 2.01 6.55 14.79
CA THR A 56 1.50 7.89 15.11
C THR A 56 0.21 7.79 15.93
N ARG A 57 -0.71 6.88 15.57
CA ARG A 57 -1.94 6.64 16.32
C ARG A 57 -1.68 6.11 17.73
N TRP A 58 -0.67 5.26 17.91
CA TRP A 58 -0.25 4.74 19.21
C TRP A 58 0.25 5.86 20.14
N LEU A 59 1.09 6.75 19.60
CA LEU A 59 1.69 7.88 20.32
C LEU A 59 0.73 9.06 20.52
N GLU A 60 -0.35 9.12 19.74
CA GLU A 60 -1.35 10.16 19.85
C GLU A 60 -2.22 9.98 21.11
N GLU A 61 -2.19 10.99 21.98
CA GLU A 61 -2.99 11.01 23.21
C GLU A 61 -4.47 11.25 22.89
N ARG A 62 -4.77 12.15 21.94
CA ARG A 62 -6.13 12.59 21.60
C ARG A 62 -6.40 12.44 20.12
N PRO A 63 -6.55 11.20 19.63
CA PRO A 63 -6.83 10.94 18.22
C PRO A 63 -8.17 11.56 17.82
N ALA A 64 -8.24 12.11 16.61
CA ALA A 64 -9.51 12.49 16.01
C ALA A 64 -10.36 11.24 15.83
N ALA A 65 -11.55 11.26 16.42
CA ALA A 65 -12.52 10.18 16.23
C ALA A 65 -12.86 10.01 14.74
N LEU A 66 -12.83 8.75 14.30
CA LEU A 66 -13.23 8.32 12.97
C LEU A 66 -14.77 8.20 12.93
N TYR A 67 -15.48 9.32 13.09
CA TYR A 67 -16.94 9.30 13.06
C TYR A 67 -17.48 8.87 11.69
N LEU A 68 -18.59 8.14 11.70
CA LEU A 68 -19.39 7.93 10.49
C LEU A 68 -20.03 9.25 10.07
N GLU A 69 -20.35 9.39 8.78
CA GLU A 69 -20.79 10.65 8.13
C GLU A 69 -22.02 11.31 8.81
N ASP A 70 -22.91 10.51 9.41
CA ASP A 70 -24.10 10.99 10.10
C ASP A 70 -23.79 11.48 11.53
N GLU A 71 -22.84 10.86 12.23
CA GLU A 71 -22.33 11.31 13.52
C GLU A 71 -21.52 12.61 13.37
N ARG A 72 -20.81 12.77 12.25
CA ARG A 72 -20.15 14.03 11.87
C ARG A 72 -21.14 15.18 11.74
N GLN A 73 -22.31 14.96 11.11
CA GLN A 73 -23.35 16.00 10.98
C GLN A 73 -23.96 16.38 12.33
N HIS A 74 -24.13 15.41 13.22
CA HIS A 74 -24.66 15.64 14.56
C HIS A 74 -23.62 16.34 15.46
N LEU A 75 -22.38 15.84 15.52
CA LEU A 75 -21.35 16.33 16.44
C LEU A 75 -20.63 17.60 15.97
N HIS A 76 -20.88 18.08 14.74
CA HIS A 76 -20.33 19.35 14.24
C HIS A 76 -20.76 20.56 15.11
N TRP A 77 -21.86 20.47 15.86
CA TRP A 77 -22.24 21.54 16.79
C TRP A 77 -21.34 21.59 18.04
N LEU A 78 -20.79 20.45 18.49
CA LEU A 78 -19.93 20.34 19.68
C LEU A 78 -18.53 20.91 19.44
N LYS A 79 -18.02 20.87 18.20
CA LYS A 79 -16.75 21.51 17.82
C LYS A 79 -16.74 23.04 17.94
N ARG A 80 -17.88 23.69 18.19
CA ARG A 80 -17.92 25.15 18.47
C ARG A 80 -17.39 25.52 19.87
N GLN A 81 -17.18 24.56 20.76
CA GLN A 81 -16.79 24.81 22.15
C GLN A 81 -15.41 24.28 22.54
N THR A 82 -14.67 23.61 21.65
CA THR A 82 -13.30 23.16 21.96
C THR A 82 -12.27 24.20 21.54
N HIS A 83 -11.39 24.59 22.47
CA HIS A 83 -10.35 25.61 22.28
C HIS A 83 -9.29 25.29 21.20
N ALA A 84 -9.35 24.10 20.59
CA ALA A 84 -8.38 23.58 19.62
C ALA A 84 -8.85 23.59 18.15
N ALA A 85 -10.11 23.89 17.85
CA ALA A 85 -10.58 23.94 16.46
C ALA A 85 -10.19 25.26 15.78
N PRO A 86 -9.63 25.28 14.55
CA PRO A 86 -9.41 26.52 13.82
C PRO A 86 -10.74 27.24 13.60
N VAL A 87 -10.82 28.51 14.02
CA VAL A 87 -12.02 29.33 13.84
C VAL A 87 -12.17 29.62 12.35
N LEU A 88 -13.12 28.94 11.70
CA LEU A 88 -13.54 29.22 10.33
C LEU A 88 -14.24 30.59 10.27
N GLU A 89 -13.50 31.68 10.09
CA GLU A 89 -14.08 32.98 9.80
C GLU A 89 -14.41 33.11 8.31
N THR A 90 -15.70 33.16 7.97
CA THR A 90 -16.16 33.62 6.66
C THR A 90 -16.00 35.13 6.56
N ARG A 91 -15.15 35.62 5.66
CA ARG A 91 -15.22 37.03 5.24
C ARG A 91 -16.59 37.30 4.60
N LYS A 92 -17.16 38.48 4.88
CA LYS A 92 -18.43 38.99 4.33
C LYS A 92 -18.54 38.77 2.81
N PRO A 93 -19.77 38.63 2.25
CA PRO A 93 -19.99 38.06 0.93
C PRO A 93 -19.49 39.00 -0.17
N THR A 94 -18.34 38.69 -0.76
CA THR A 94 -17.93 39.25 -2.04
C THR A 94 -17.65 38.11 -3.01
N LYS A 95 -18.63 37.82 -3.90
CA LYS A 95 -18.60 37.01 -5.15
C LYS A 95 -17.80 35.69 -5.24
N SER A 96 -17.06 35.26 -4.22
CA SER A 96 -16.33 34.00 -4.12
C SER A 96 -16.60 33.39 -2.75
N SER A 97 -16.96 32.10 -2.70
CA SER A 97 -17.21 31.32 -1.49
C SER A 97 -15.91 30.81 -0.83
N ASP A 98 -14.85 31.61 -0.86
CA ASP A 98 -13.55 31.23 -0.29
C ASP A 98 -13.57 31.35 1.23
N ARG A 99 -13.75 30.21 1.91
CA ARG A 99 -13.45 30.07 3.34
C ARG A 99 -11.92 30.03 3.50
N ILE A 100 -11.39 30.94 4.32
CA ILE A 100 -9.99 30.97 4.74
C ILE A 100 -9.93 30.31 6.11
N ILE A 101 -9.09 29.28 6.27
CA ILE A 101 -8.81 28.65 7.56
C ILE A 101 -7.77 29.54 8.26
N LYS A 102 -8.12 30.17 9.39
CA LYS A 102 -7.15 30.81 10.29
C LYS A 102 -6.77 29.80 11.37
N THR A 103 -5.49 29.47 11.48
CA THR A 103 -4.98 28.59 12.53
C THR A 103 -4.68 29.38 13.80
N ASN A 104 -5.07 28.81 14.94
CA ASN A 104 -4.76 29.37 16.26
C ASN A 104 -3.34 28.90 16.62
N GLN A 105 -2.38 29.83 16.72
CA GLN A 105 -0.94 29.53 16.86
C GLN A 105 -0.51 28.96 18.24
N LYS A 106 -1.44 28.50 19.10
CA LYS A 106 -1.15 28.16 20.50
C LYS A 106 -1.85 26.87 20.97
N ASN A 107 -1.67 25.77 20.25
CA ASN A 107 -1.91 24.45 20.82
C ASN A 107 -0.55 23.80 21.09
N GLU A 108 -0.20 23.61 22.35
CA GLU A 108 0.88 22.69 22.71
C GLU A 108 0.43 21.28 22.32
N TRP A 109 1.22 20.61 21.50
CA TRP A 109 0.95 19.23 21.08
C TRP A 109 1.42 18.29 22.19
N HIS A 110 0.53 17.43 22.67
CA HIS A 110 0.84 16.47 23.73
C HIS A 110 0.99 15.07 23.13
N MET A 111 2.22 14.58 23.10
CA MET A 111 2.50 13.18 22.82
C MET A 111 2.25 12.36 24.09
N ARG A 112 1.67 11.17 23.91
CA ARG A 112 1.50 10.24 25.03
C ARG A 112 2.88 9.83 25.55
N LYS A 113 3.08 9.93 26.87
CA LYS A 113 4.19 9.26 27.54
C LYS A 113 3.82 7.77 27.63
N SER A 114 4.27 6.98 26.68
CA SER A 114 4.14 5.51 26.75
C SER A 114 5.34 4.94 27.50
N SER A 115 5.09 4.01 28.42
CA SER A 115 6.13 3.21 29.09
C SER A 115 6.61 2.04 28.23
N LEU A 116 5.90 1.70 27.15
CA LEU A 116 6.21 0.55 26.31
C LEU A 116 7.36 0.85 25.34
N ARG A 117 8.28 -0.10 25.21
CA ARG A 117 9.37 -0.11 24.23
C ARG A 117 8.85 -0.59 22.87
N VAL A 118 8.73 0.33 21.92
CA VAL A 118 8.27 0.02 20.56
C VAL A 118 9.45 -0.09 19.59
N LEU A 119 9.55 -1.22 18.91
CA LEU A 119 10.49 -1.42 17.81
C LEU A 119 9.76 -1.51 16.48
N ILE A 120 10.23 -0.78 15.48
CA ILE A 120 9.81 -0.89 14.10
C ILE A 120 10.97 -1.48 13.31
N VAL A 121 10.72 -2.55 12.56
CA VAL A 121 11.73 -3.20 11.70
C VAL A 121 11.34 -3.12 10.23
N ASP A 122 12.29 -2.73 9.39
CA ASP A 122 12.12 -2.73 7.93
C ASP A 122 13.36 -3.26 7.22
N LYS A 123 13.13 -4.04 6.16
CA LYS A 123 14.19 -4.74 5.42
C LYS A 123 15.05 -3.84 4.53
N LEU A 124 14.53 -2.69 4.06
CA LEU A 124 15.19 -1.87 3.04
C LEU A 124 16.20 -0.88 3.63
N GLY A 125 16.04 -0.49 4.90
CA GLY A 125 16.92 0.47 5.56
C GLY A 125 16.88 1.90 4.99
N ASP A 126 15.89 2.26 4.17
CA ASP A 126 15.77 3.62 3.59
C ASP A 126 15.11 4.64 4.55
N GLY A 127 14.58 4.16 5.69
CA GLY A 127 13.74 4.92 6.59
C GLY A 127 12.26 4.71 6.29
N TRP A 128 11.42 5.57 6.87
CA TRP A 128 9.98 5.54 6.67
C TRP A 128 9.61 5.62 5.18
N LEU A 129 8.64 4.80 4.78
CA LEU A 129 8.11 4.77 3.42
C LEU A 129 9.14 4.38 2.33
N GLY A 130 10.25 3.73 2.67
CA GLY A 130 11.30 3.32 1.71
C GLY A 130 10.77 2.62 0.46
N GLN A 131 10.02 1.53 0.63
CA GLN A 131 9.42 0.79 -0.50
C GLN A 131 8.43 1.65 -1.30
N TRP A 132 7.70 2.54 -0.62
CA TRP A 132 6.76 3.45 -1.27
C TRP A 132 7.52 4.45 -2.15
N HIS A 133 8.63 5.01 -1.66
CA HIS A 133 9.50 5.90 -2.43
C HIS A 133 10.11 5.20 -3.65
N ARG A 134 10.63 3.98 -3.48
CA ARG A 134 11.15 3.15 -4.59
C ARG A 134 10.07 2.95 -5.65
N ASN A 135 8.87 2.51 -5.26
CA ASN A 135 7.76 2.26 -6.20
C ASN A 135 7.30 3.55 -6.92
N PHE A 136 7.08 4.64 -6.19
CA PHE A 136 6.63 5.91 -6.78
C PHE A 136 7.68 6.54 -7.69
N GLY A 137 8.97 6.39 -7.35
CA GLY A 137 10.09 6.81 -8.18
C GLY A 137 10.17 6.01 -9.48
N SER A 138 10.21 4.68 -9.39
CA SER A 138 10.38 3.79 -10.55
C SER A 138 9.22 3.86 -11.54
N TYR A 139 7.99 4.03 -11.05
CA TYR A 139 6.80 4.22 -11.90
C TYR A 139 6.53 5.69 -12.25
N GLU A 140 7.36 6.62 -11.77
CA GLU A 140 7.28 8.06 -12.02
C GLU A 140 5.89 8.64 -11.71
N ILE A 141 5.33 8.28 -10.56
CA ILE A 141 3.95 8.64 -10.17
C ILE A 141 3.93 10.09 -9.66
N PRO A 142 3.24 11.03 -10.32
CA PRO A 142 3.28 12.44 -9.94
C PRO A 142 2.27 12.82 -8.85
N PHE A 143 1.14 12.10 -8.78
CA PHE A 143 0.04 12.34 -7.84
C PHE A 143 -0.51 11.01 -7.33
N LEU A 144 -0.94 11.00 -6.07
CA LEU A 144 -1.57 9.84 -5.48
C LEU A 144 -2.95 9.57 -6.12
N ARG A 145 -3.44 8.32 -6.00
CA ARG A 145 -4.84 8.00 -6.31
C ARG A 145 -5.78 8.32 -5.14
N SER A 146 -5.28 8.22 -3.90
CA SER A 146 -6.04 8.54 -2.70
C SER A 146 -6.31 10.04 -2.59
N PRO A 147 -7.50 10.46 -2.14
CA PRO A 147 -7.81 11.85 -1.81
C PRO A 147 -7.13 12.30 -0.51
N MET A 148 -7.16 13.60 -0.22
CA MET A 148 -6.38 14.18 0.88
C MET A 148 -6.73 13.63 2.27
N PHE A 149 -8.01 13.36 2.55
CA PHE A 149 -8.48 12.84 3.85
C PHE A 149 -8.02 11.40 4.15
N PHE A 150 -7.43 10.72 3.17
CA PHE A 150 -6.77 9.43 3.37
C PHE A 150 -5.28 9.66 3.63
N HIS A 151 -4.92 9.81 4.90
CA HIS A 151 -3.56 10.12 5.32
C HIS A 151 -3.21 9.52 6.71
N PRO A 152 -1.91 9.44 7.08
CA PRO A 152 -1.48 8.83 8.35
C PRO A 152 -1.68 9.64 9.64
N ASP A 153 -2.00 10.93 9.58
CA ASP A 153 -2.16 11.77 10.78
C ASP A 153 -3.40 11.35 11.59
N PRO A 154 -3.23 10.93 12.86
CA PRO A 154 -4.33 10.52 13.73
C PRO A 154 -5.03 11.70 14.40
N SER A 155 -4.39 12.87 14.49
CA SER A 155 -4.84 14.01 15.30
C SER A 155 -5.95 14.83 14.63
N ASP A 156 -6.01 14.82 13.29
CA ASP A 156 -7.02 15.54 12.51
C ASP A 156 -7.49 14.70 11.31
N LEU A 157 -8.74 14.88 10.87
CA LEU A 157 -9.26 14.32 9.63
C LEU A 157 -8.74 15.11 8.40
N ASP A 158 -8.45 16.39 8.59
CA ASP A 158 -8.00 17.31 7.53
C ASP A 158 -6.48 17.60 7.59
N GLY A 159 -5.70 16.84 8.36
CA GLY A 159 -4.30 17.16 8.67
C GLY A 159 -3.41 17.38 7.44
N LEU A 160 -3.59 16.59 6.37
CA LEU A 160 -2.86 16.81 5.12
C LEU A 160 -3.30 18.10 4.38
N LEU A 161 -4.58 18.45 4.44
CA LEU A 161 -5.08 19.70 3.86
C LEU A 161 -4.59 20.90 4.66
N GLU A 162 -4.62 20.81 5.99
CA GLU A 162 -4.07 21.84 6.85
C GLU A 162 -2.58 22.05 6.57
N TYR A 163 -1.79 20.98 6.53
CA TYR A 163 -0.37 21.05 6.19
C TYR A 163 -0.13 21.71 4.82
N ALA A 164 -0.92 21.34 3.80
CA ALA A 164 -0.82 21.96 2.48
C ALA A 164 -1.15 23.46 2.50
N VAL A 165 -2.12 23.90 3.32
CA VAL A 165 -2.44 25.33 3.48
C VAL A 165 -1.32 26.07 4.21
N GLN A 166 -0.83 25.51 5.32
CA GLN A 166 0.23 26.10 6.14
C GLN A 166 1.55 26.25 5.38
N THR A 167 1.85 25.32 4.46
CA THR A 167 3.06 25.34 3.62
C THR A 167 2.87 26.07 2.29
N GLU A 168 1.73 26.73 2.07
CA GLU A 168 1.37 27.43 0.81
C GLU A 168 1.30 26.52 -0.43
N ARG A 169 1.05 25.23 -0.23
CA ARG A 169 0.97 24.18 -1.25
C ARG A 169 -0.44 23.67 -1.53
N ALA A 170 -1.48 24.32 -1.01
CA ALA A 170 -2.87 23.98 -1.28
C ALA A 170 -3.36 24.40 -2.70
N LYS A 171 -2.44 24.56 -3.67
CA LYS A 171 -2.76 25.00 -5.03
C LYS A 171 -3.33 23.86 -5.85
N THR A 172 -4.60 24.00 -6.24
CA THR A 172 -5.30 23.03 -7.08
C THR A 172 -5.08 23.24 -8.57
N GLY A 173 -4.92 22.15 -9.32
CA GLY A 173 -4.91 22.10 -10.77
C GLY A 173 -5.97 21.14 -11.33
N PRO A 174 -6.37 21.31 -12.61
CA PRO A 174 -7.34 20.43 -13.24
C PRO A 174 -6.74 19.04 -13.43
N TYR A 175 -7.56 17.99 -13.39
CA TYR A 175 -7.14 16.60 -13.62
C TYR A 175 -6.39 16.36 -14.94
N THR A 176 -6.58 17.26 -15.92
CA THR A 176 -5.92 17.19 -17.22
C THR A 176 -4.44 17.54 -17.16
N TYR A 177 -3.98 18.18 -16.08
CA TYR A 177 -2.61 18.65 -15.91
C TYR A 177 -1.58 17.54 -16.14
N VAL A 178 -1.80 16.35 -15.58
CA VAL A 178 -0.87 15.21 -15.74
C VAL A 178 -0.84 14.72 -17.19
N CYS A 179 -1.98 14.71 -17.88
CA CYS A 179 -2.01 14.37 -19.30
C CYS A 179 -1.21 15.37 -20.14
N ASP A 180 -1.40 16.67 -19.89
CA ASP A 180 -0.68 17.73 -20.60
C ASP A 180 0.83 17.65 -20.31
N MET A 181 1.20 17.34 -19.07
CA MET A 181 2.58 17.13 -18.63
C MET A 181 3.24 15.92 -19.31
N LEU A 182 2.59 14.76 -19.30
CA LEU A 182 3.18 13.50 -19.79
C LEU A 182 3.20 13.40 -21.33
N THR A 183 2.22 14.01 -22.00
CA THR A 183 2.12 13.97 -23.47
C THR A 183 2.78 15.16 -24.17
N GLY A 184 3.27 16.15 -23.41
CA GLY A 184 3.92 17.36 -23.96
C GLY A 184 2.99 18.30 -24.71
N ARG A 185 1.68 18.01 -24.78
CA ARG A 185 0.67 18.90 -25.34
C ARG A 185 0.30 19.93 -24.28
N GLN A 186 0.86 21.14 -24.38
CA GLN A 186 0.21 22.28 -23.74
C GLN A 186 -1.21 22.34 -24.29
N SER A 187 -2.20 22.12 -23.43
CA SER A 187 -3.61 22.26 -23.79
C SER A 187 -3.77 23.55 -24.57
N GLN A 188 -4.07 23.45 -25.88
CA GLN A 188 -4.56 24.55 -26.69
C GLN A 188 -5.98 24.89 -26.21
N SER A 189 -6.10 25.26 -24.93
CA SER A 189 -7.19 26.07 -24.45
C SER A 189 -7.13 27.34 -25.27
N LYS A 190 -8.02 27.43 -26.26
CA LYS A 190 -8.33 28.63 -27.04
C LYS A 190 -8.86 29.71 -26.10
N SER A 191 -8.01 30.25 -25.23
CA SER A 191 -8.25 31.51 -24.54
C SER A 191 -7.70 32.62 -25.43
N ARG A 192 -8.47 32.97 -26.48
CA ARG A 192 -8.32 34.28 -27.10
C ARG A 192 -8.62 35.30 -25.98
N ASN A 193 -7.61 36.10 -25.65
CA ASN A 193 -7.58 37.14 -24.62
C ASN A 193 -7.13 36.66 -23.23
N ARG A 194 -5.81 36.67 -23.01
CA ARG A 194 -5.19 37.56 -22.01
C ARG A 194 -3.68 37.54 -22.15
N SER A 195 -3.11 38.74 -22.29
CA SER A 195 -1.71 39.03 -21.95
C SER A 195 -1.41 38.42 -20.58
N ALA A 196 -0.59 37.38 -20.54
CA ALA A 196 -0.07 36.81 -19.31
C ALA A 196 1.44 36.67 -19.48
N LYS A 197 2.15 37.40 -18.61
CA LYS A 197 3.60 37.37 -18.43
C LYS A 197 4.12 35.92 -18.44
N LYS A 198 5.31 35.72 -19.05
CA LYS A 198 6.16 34.53 -18.95
C LYS A 198 6.63 34.30 -17.48
N GLY A 199 5.70 34.07 -16.56
CA GLY A 199 5.99 33.38 -15.31
C GLY A 199 5.75 31.90 -15.56
N ALA A 200 6.71 31.04 -15.22
CA ALA A 200 6.52 29.59 -15.29
C ALA A 200 5.17 29.24 -14.64
N LEU A 201 4.30 28.51 -15.34
CA LEU A 201 3.06 27.99 -14.74
C LEU A 201 3.48 27.14 -13.54
N GLN A 202 3.33 27.68 -12.32
CA GLN A 202 3.65 26.97 -11.09
C GLN A 202 2.85 25.67 -11.04
N ARG A 203 3.55 24.55 -10.90
CA ARG A 203 2.99 23.19 -10.82
C ARG A 203 1.97 23.12 -9.66
N PRO A 204 0.76 22.59 -9.87
CA PRO A 204 -0.18 22.37 -8.78
C PRO A 204 0.33 21.24 -7.88
N ASP A 205 0.05 21.36 -6.58
CA ASP A 205 0.33 20.30 -5.60
C ASP A 205 -0.93 19.48 -5.28
N LEU A 206 -2.11 19.98 -5.66
CA LEU A 206 -3.37 19.27 -5.53
C LEU A 206 -4.04 19.11 -6.89
N LEU A 207 -4.59 17.94 -7.18
CA LEU A 207 -5.26 17.63 -8.44
C LEU A 207 -6.74 17.36 -8.21
N GLU A 208 -7.61 18.00 -9.00
CA GLU A 208 -9.05 17.71 -8.97
C GLU A 208 -9.33 16.25 -9.32
N VAL A 209 -10.20 15.58 -8.55
CA VAL A 209 -10.70 14.23 -8.86
C VAL A 209 -11.91 14.33 -9.80
N PRO A 210 -11.84 13.87 -11.06
CA PRO A 210 -12.94 14.02 -12.02
C PRO A 210 -14.22 13.31 -11.59
N GLY A 211 -15.37 13.98 -11.78
CA GLY A 211 -16.67 13.47 -11.35
C GLY A 211 -16.95 13.65 -9.85
N VAL A 212 -15.94 14.11 -9.09
CA VAL A 212 -16.06 14.38 -7.64
C VAL A 212 -15.83 15.87 -7.35
N VAL A 213 -14.75 16.42 -7.90
CA VAL A 213 -14.36 17.83 -7.79
C VAL A 213 -14.24 18.43 -9.19
N GLY A 214 -14.82 19.61 -9.40
CA GLY A 214 -14.72 20.35 -10.67
C GLY A 214 -15.83 21.38 -10.86
N ARG A 215 -15.53 22.51 -11.52
CA ARG A 215 -16.51 23.59 -11.77
C ARG A 215 -17.80 23.02 -12.37
N GLU A 216 -18.94 23.41 -11.81
CA GLU A 216 -20.27 23.04 -12.29
C GLU A 216 -20.36 23.35 -13.80
N VAL A 217 -20.60 22.33 -14.60
CA VAL A 217 -20.66 22.48 -16.05
C VAL A 217 -22.07 22.97 -16.39
N SER A 218 -22.19 24.19 -16.93
CA SER A 218 -23.50 24.76 -17.27
C SER A 218 -24.30 23.80 -18.16
N LYS A 219 -25.64 23.76 -17.99
CA LYS A 219 -26.56 22.92 -18.79
C LYS A 219 -26.30 23.01 -20.31
N HIS A 220 -25.88 24.17 -20.79
CA HIS A 220 -25.50 24.38 -22.19
C HIS A 220 -24.17 23.72 -22.58
N LYS A 221 -23.11 23.85 -21.77
CA LYS A 221 -21.84 23.13 -22.00
C LYS A 221 -22.02 21.61 -21.86
N TRP A 222 -22.89 21.17 -20.96
CA TRP A 222 -23.26 19.78 -20.77
C TRP A 222 -23.98 19.19 -22.00
N LYS A 223 -24.92 19.93 -22.59
CA LYS A 223 -25.56 19.53 -23.86
C LYS A 223 -24.58 19.50 -25.04
N GLN A 224 -23.61 20.42 -25.10
CA GLN A 224 -22.55 20.40 -26.13
C GLN A 224 -21.54 19.26 -25.93
N SER A 225 -21.21 18.90 -24.70
CA SER A 225 -20.22 17.86 -24.40
C SER A 225 -20.72 16.44 -24.70
N LYS A 226 -22.05 16.20 -24.72
CA LYS A 226 -22.68 14.92 -25.11
C LYS A 226 -22.21 14.36 -26.46
N HIS A 227 -21.69 15.20 -27.35
CA HIS A 227 -21.21 14.82 -28.69
C HIS A 227 -19.71 14.47 -28.74
N ARG A 228 -18.97 14.58 -27.62
CA ARG A 228 -17.55 14.19 -27.55
C ARG A 228 -17.42 12.87 -26.77
N ARG A 229 -16.91 11.81 -27.42
CA ARG A 229 -16.64 10.50 -26.79
C ARG A 229 -15.92 10.61 -25.43
N GLN A 230 -15.00 11.57 -25.30
CA GLN A 230 -14.22 11.79 -24.07
C GLN A 230 -15.03 12.42 -22.93
N ALA A 231 -16.11 13.17 -23.19
CA ALA A 231 -16.93 13.77 -22.15
C ALA A 231 -18.03 12.82 -21.62
N GLN A 232 -18.39 11.79 -22.39
CA GLN A 232 -19.31 10.73 -21.95
C GLN A 232 -18.72 9.90 -20.79
N MET A 233 -17.39 9.67 -20.76
CA MET A 233 -16.69 9.05 -19.62
C MET A 233 -16.97 9.74 -18.30
N PHE A 234 -16.81 11.06 -18.27
CA PHE A 234 -16.88 11.85 -17.05
C PHE A 234 -18.32 12.19 -16.65
N SER A 235 -19.24 12.19 -17.62
CA SER A 235 -20.68 12.38 -17.38
C SER A 235 -21.35 11.15 -16.74
N ALA A 236 -20.79 9.95 -16.91
CA ALA A 236 -21.33 8.72 -16.32
C ALA A 236 -20.95 8.53 -14.84
N LEU A 237 -19.97 9.27 -14.33
CA LEU A 237 -19.52 9.17 -12.95
C LEU A 237 -20.49 9.82 -11.94
N GLY A 238 -21.44 10.66 -12.39
CA GLY A 238 -22.49 11.29 -11.57
C GLY A 238 -21.96 12.21 -10.45
N PRO A 239 -22.79 13.12 -9.86
CA PRO A 239 -22.42 13.82 -8.64
C PRO A 239 -22.71 12.88 -7.45
N VAL A 240 -21.80 11.95 -7.19
CA VAL A 240 -21.97 10.93 -6.12
C VAL A 240 -21.51 11.46 -4.75
N VAL A 241 -20.83 12.60 -4.72
CA VAL A 241 -20.25 13.21 -3.52
C VAL A 241 -20.97 14.50 -3.17
N ASN A 242 -21.19 14.71 -1.87
CA ASN A 242 -21.81 15.90 -1.32
C ASN A 242 -21.02 17.16 -1.71
N GLU A 243 -21.69 18.16 -2.28
CA GLU A 243 -21.05 19.39 -2.78
C GLU A 243 -20.38 20.22 -1.67
N ARG A 244 -20.74 20.01 -0.40
CA ARG A 244 -20.13 20.67 0.77
C ARG A 244 -18.71 20.17 1.09
N ASP A 245 -18.41 18.90 0.80
CA ASP A 245 -17.13 18.22 1.11
C ASP A 245 -16.16 18.23 -0.08
N ARG A 246 -16.49 18.98 -1.13
CA ARG A 246 -15.77 19.03 -2.41
C ARG A 246 -14.31 19.48 -2.31
N ARG A 247 -13.89 20.06 -1.18
CA ARG A 247 -12.49 20.47 -0.95
C ARG A 247 -11.58 19.30 -0.56
N ASP A 248 -12.15 18.22 -0.02
CA ASP A 248 -11.39 17.10 0.58
C ASP A 248 -10.99 16.05 -0.47
N TYR A 249 -11.74 16.01 -1.58
CA TYR A 249 -11.54 15.07 -2.68
C TYR A 249 -10.54 15.58 -3.73
N GLN A 250 -9.36 16.00 -3.28
CA GLN A 250 -8.24 16.32 -4.16
C GLN A 250 -7.14 15.27 -4.02
N ASN A 251 -6.48 14.91 -5.10
CA ASN A 251 -5.32 14.03 -5.05
C ASN A 251 -4.06 14.87 -4.75
N PRO A 252 -3.32 14.59 -3.66
CA PRO A 252 -2.07 15.28 -3.38
C PRO A 252 -0.97 14.83 -4.35
N SER A 253 -0.03 15.74 -4.62
CA SER A 253 1.20 15.42 -5.34
C SER A 253 2.05 14.47 -4.50
N THR A 254 2.84 13.63 -5.17
CA THR A 254 3.78 12.72 -4.51
C THR A 254 4.75 13.48 -3.59
N PRO A 255 5.34 14.63 -3.99
CA PRO A 255 6.17 15.42 -3.09
C PRO A 255 5.40 15.97 -1.89
N LEU A 256 4.18 16.47 -2.06
CA LEU A 256 3.38 16.99 -0.95
C LEU A 256 3.11 15.91 0.10
N PHE A 257 2.70 14.72 -0.35
CA PHE A 257 2.43 13.61 0.56
C PHE A 257 3.69 13.15 1.29
N ARG A 258 4.83 13.05 0.60
CA ARG A 258 6.13 12.72 1.23
C ARG A 258 6.50 13.74 2.31
N ASP A 259 6.42 15.03 1.98
CA ASP A 259 6.85 16.07 2.90
C ASP A 259 5.90 16.14 4.12
N PHE A 260 4.61 15.83 3.92
CA PHE A 260 3.65 15.62 5.01
C PHE A 260 4.00 14.42 5.89
N THR A 261 4.36 13.27 5.32
CA THR A 261 4.77 12.12 6.15
C THR A 261 6.05 12.39 6.92
N ASN A 262 6.99 13.15 6.35
CA ASN A 262 8.18 13.62 7.08
C ASN A 262 7.80 14.57 8.22
N HIS A 263 6.84 15.47 8.00
CA HIS A 263 6.32 16.32 9.05
C HIS A 263 5.72 15.52 10.22
N LEU A 264 5.06 14.38 9.95
CA LEU A 264 4.61 13.48 11.01
C LEU A 264 5.77 12.80 11.73
N VAL A 265 6.80 12.35 11.00
CA VAL A 265 8.01 11.80 11.60
C VAL A 265 8.66 12.81 12.55
N ASP A 266 8.75 14.09 12.14
CA ASP A 266 9.27 15.17 12.97
C ASP A 266 8.37 15.43 14.20
N ARG A 267 7.05 15.53 13.97
CA ARG A 267 6.04 15.81 15.01
C ARG A 267 6.03 14.76 16.12
N TYR A 268 6.18 13.48 15.77
CA TYR A 268 6.17 12.37 16.72
C TYR A 268 7.57 11.87 17.10
N HIS A 269 8.63 12.61 16.75
CA HIS A 269 10.03 12.27 17.06
C HIS A 269 10.46 10.86 16.61
N LEU A 270 9.98 10.41 15.44
CA LEU A 270 10.18 9.07 14.89
C LEU A 270 11.39 8.97 13.94
N HIS A 271 12.38 9.85 14.09
CA HIS A 271 13.54 9.87 13.20
C HIS A 271 14.33 8.56 13.32
N PRO A 272 14.56 7.84 12.21
CA PRO A 272 15.40 6.66 12.26
C PRO A 272 16.85 7.04 12.58
N GLN A 273 17.51 6.21 13.38
CA GLN A 273 18.96 6.34 13.58
C GLN A 273 19.65 5.89 12.31
N LYS A 274 20.41 6.79 11.69
CA LYS A 274 21.13 6.50 10.44
C LYS A 274 22.61 6.31 10.69
N GLY A 275 23.20 5.33 10.01
CA GLY A 275 24.63 5.11 9.97
C GLY A 275 25.36 6.16 9.13
N LYS A 276 26.70 6.03 9.02
CA LYS A 276 27.53 6.91 8.19
C LYS A 276 27.20 6.82 6.70
N ASP A 277 26.63 5.70 6.27
CA ASP A 277 26.15 5.44 4.91
C ASP A 277 24.80 6.10 4.61
N GLY A 278 24.15 6.72 5.60
CA GLY A 278 22.84 7.34 5.47
C GLY A 278 21.66 6.34 5.45
N LYS A 279 21.93 5.03 5.56
CA LYS A 279 20.89 4.01 5.75
C LYS A 279 20.54 3.90 7.23
N VAL A 280 19.36 3.37 7.52
CA VAL A 280 18.92 3.08 8.88
C VAL A 280 19.84 2.03 9.48
N ARG A 281 20.25 2.27 10.72
CA ARG A 281 21.12 1.40 11.51
C ARG A 281 20.55 -0.03 11.58
N PRO A 282 21.35 -1.08 11.33
CA PRO A 282 20.96 -2.47 11.54
C PRO A 282 20.59 -2.78 13.00
N LEU A 283 19.63 -3.68 13.20
CA LEU A 283 19.23 -4.14 14.54
C LEU A 283 20.38 -4.84 15.27
N SER A 284 21.10 -5.74 14.61
CA SER A 284 22.28 -6.42 15.15
C SER A 284 23.34 -5.45 15.68
N GLU A 285 23.66 -4.39 14.92
CA GLU A 285 24.58 -3.34 15.37
C GLU A 285 24.05 -2.54 16.58
N TRP A 286 22.73 -2.33 16.67
CA TRP A 286 22.12 -1.65 17.81
C TRP A 286 22.12 -2.54 19.07
N LEU A 287 21.88 -3.84 18.92
CA LEU A 287 21.95 -4.82 20.01
C LEU A 287 23.38 -4.95 20.57
N ALA A 288 24.41 -4.76 19.75
CA ALA A 288 25.81 -4.87 20.13
C ALA A 288 26.40 -3.65 20.86
N THR A 289 25.68 -2.53 20.98
CA THR A 289 26.20 -1.32 21.65
C THR A 289 25.58 -1.08 23.01
N ASP A 290 26.39 -0.55 23.93
CA ASP A 290 25.97 -0.22 25.31
C ASP A 290 25.27 1.16 25.45
N ASP A 291 25.00 1.86 24.34
CA ASP A 291 24.38 3.20 24.41
C ASP A 291 22.92 3.13 24.89
N GLU A 292 22.60 3.96 25.89
CA GLU A 292 21.37 3.98 26.68
C GLU A 292 20.28 4.92 26.12
N HIS A 293 20.50 5.56 24.97
CA HIS A 293 19.49 6.46 24.38
C HIS A 293 18.26 5.71 23.87
N GLN A 294 17.32 5.46 24.79
CA GLN A 294 16.08 4.74 24.54
C GLN A 294 14.98 5.73 24.15
N MET A 295 14.53 5.63 22.91
CA MET A 295 13.38 6.37 22.41
C MET A 295 12.11 5.53 22.62
N PRO A 296 10.93 6.14 22.86
CA PRO A 296 9.67 5.41 23.00
C PRO A 296 9.34 4.52 21.80
N ALA A 297 9.78 4.91 20.61
CA ALA A 297 9.68 4.12 19.38
C ALA A 297 10.96 4.27 18.55
N MET A 298 11.49 3.15 18.03
CA MET A 298 12.71 3.13 17.21
C MET A 298 12.49 2.39 15.90
N LEU A 299 12.92 3.00 14.79
CA LEU A 299 12.97 2.34 13.48
C LEU A 299 14.40 1.85 13.21
N LEU A 300 14.58 0.52 13.07
CA LEU A 300 15.84 -0.15 12.77
C LEU A 300 15.73 -1.00 11.49
N ARG A 301 16.86 -1.23 10.82
CA ARG A 301 16.94 -2.09 9.64
C ARG A 301 17.05 -3.55 10.09
N ALA A 302 16.07 -4.37 9.71
CA ALA A 302 16.11 -5.82 9.89
C ALA A 302 15.09 -6.50 8.96
N GLU A 303 15.44 -7.70 8.45
CA GLU A 303 14.49 -8.56 7.76
C GLU A 303 14.07 -9.70 8.69
N VAL A 304 12.78 -9.72 9.06
CA VAL A 304 12.20 -10.84 9.80
C VAL A 304 12.05 -12.03 8.85
N ILE A 305 12.62 -13.17 9.23
CA ILE A 305 12.60 -14.41 8.44
C ILE A 305 11.71 -15.50 9.04
N ASP A 306 11.46 -15.46 10.34
CA ASP A 306 10.53 -16.35 11.03
C ASP A 306 10.11 -15.77 12.38
N MET A 307 9.00 -16.26 12.93
CA MET A 307 8.60 -15.99 14.30
C MET A 307 7.84 -17.18 14.89
N ASP A 308 7.89 -17.30 16.21
CA ASP A 308 7.12 -18.28 16.98
C ASP A 308 6.57 -17.60 18.25
N TYR A 309 5.60 -18.22 18.92
CA TYR A 309 5.00 -17.73 20.16
C TYR A 309 5.00 -18.82 21.23
N GLY A 310 5.38 -18.48 22.46
CA GLY A 310 5.49 -19.41 23.58
C GLY A 310 6.19 -18.81 24.79
N ARG A 311 6.66 -19.66 25.72
CA ARG A 311 7.48 -19.24 26.87
C ARG A 311 8.92 -19.00 26.45
N LEU A 312 9.48 -17.85 26.83
CA LEU A 312 10.88 -17.49 26.65
C LEU A 312 11.43 -16.87 27.94
N GLY A 313 12.74 -17.01 28.17
CA GLY A 313 13.41 -16.38 29.30
C GLY A 313 13.90 -14.97 28.96
N LYS A 314 13.55 -13.98 29.78
CA LYS A 314 14.06 -12.62 29.73
C LYS A 314 15.18 -12.45 30.74
N GLU A 315 16.42 -12.31 30.27
CA GLU A 315 17.62 -12.18 31.10
C GLU A 315 17.93 -10.71 31.38
N HIS A 316 17.90 -10.34 32.65
CA HIS A 316 18.20 -8.99 33.12
C HIS A 316 19.71 -8.78 33.27
N VAL A 317 20.12 -7.50 33.36
CA VAL A 317 21.54 -7.12 33.50
C VAL A 317 22.19 -7.68 34.77
N ASP A 318 21.39 -7.90 35.82
CA ASP A 318 21.85 -8.49 37.08
C ASP A 318 21.93 -10.04 37.05
N GLY A 319 21.62 -10.66 35.90
CA GLY A 319 21.61 -12.10 35.70
C GLY A 319 20.34 -12.80 36.20
N SER A 320 19.35 -12.06 36.69
CA SER A 320 18.02 -12.62 36.97
C SER A 320 17.30 -12.99 35.66
N LEU A 321 16.43 -13.98 35.74
CA LEU A 321 15.71 -14.54 34.59
C LEU A 321 14.22 -14.59 34.90
N ASP A 322 13.45 -13.83 34.13
CA ASP A 322 11.99 -13.90 34.17
C ASP A 322 11.50 -14.79 33.03
N GLU A 323 10.53 -15.67 33.29
CA GLU A 323 9.84 -16.39 32.24
C GLU A 323 8.64 -15.58 31.76
N GLU A 324 8.60 -15.30 30.46
CA GLU A 324 7.57 -14.49 29.82
C GLU A 324 6.90 -15.28 28.70
N GLU A 325 5.60 -15.04 28.50
CA GLU A 325 4.92 -15.45 27.28
C GLU A 325 5.12 -14.38 26.21
N GLY A 326 5.66 -14.77 25.06
CA GLY A 326 5.96 -13.82 24.01
C GLY A 326 6.40 -14.45 22.70
N PHE A 327 6.63 -13.59 21.73
CA PHE A 327 7.16 -13.92 20.43
C PHE A 327 8.68 -14.05 20.48
N SER A 328 9.22 -15.11 19.87
CA SER A 328 10.59 -15.09 19.36
C SER A 328 10.57 -14.62 17.90
N ILE A 329 11.38 -13.64 17.56
CA ILE A 329 11.42 -13.05 16.23
C ILE A 329 12.84 -13.18 15.69
N HIS A 330 12.99 -13.96 14.62
CA HIS A 330 14.28 -14.30 14.03
C HIS A 330 14.54 -13.44 12.80
N MET A 331 15.74 -12.87 12.72
CA MET A 331 16.16 -11.96 11.67
C MET A 331 17.12 -12.64 10.68
N ALA A 332 17.18 -12.12 9.46
CA ALA A 332 18.08 -12.62 8.42
C ALA A 332 19.57 -12.50 8.77
N ASP A 333 19.94 -11.56 9.64
CA ASP A 333 21.32 -11.36 10.12
C ASP A 333 21.69 -12.27 11.30
N GLY A 334 20.82 -13.22 11.66
CA GLY A 334 21.02 -14.16 12.76
C GLY A 334 20.63 -13.63 14.13
N SER A 335 20.28 -12.34 14.26
CA SER A 335 19.77 -11.80 15.52
C SER A 335 18.39 -12.36 15.86
N CYS A 336 18.10 -12.45 17.16
CA CYS A 336 16.81 -12.89 17.70
C CYS A 336 16.38 -11.92 18.80
N ILE A 337 15.11 -11.52 18.77
CA ILE A 337 14.50 -10.64 19.78
C ILE A 337 13.23 -11.26 20.34
N GLY A 338 12.87 -10.84 21.56
CA GLY A 338 11.59 -11.15 22.21
C GLY A 338 10.58 -10.03 22.01
N ALA A 339 9.29 -10.36 21.91
CA ALA A 339 8.23 -9.34 21.94
C ALA A 339 6.95 -9.80 22.64
N LYS A 340 6.24 -8.90 23.34
CA LYS A 340 4.90 -9.20 23.88
C LYS A 340 3.82 -9.09 22.81
N TYR A 341 3.82 -8.00 22.04
CA TYR A 341 2.87 -7.75 20.95
C TYR A 341 3.59 -7.63 19.61
N VAL A 342 2.97 -8.13 18.54
CA VAL A 342 3.46 -7.95 17.16
C VAL A 342 2.37 -7.35 16.28
N VAL A 343 2.70 -6.33 15.50
CA VAL A 343 1.82 -5.74 14.48
C VAL A 343 2.45 -5.90 13.11
N SER A 344 1.83 -6.73 12.28
CA SER A 344 2.16 -6.87 10.87
C SER A 344 1.54 -5.72 10.07
N ALA A 345 2.35 -4.72 9.75
CA ALA A 345 1.98 -3.53 9.00
C ALA A 345 2.56 -3.53 7.57
N ILE A 346 2.69 -4.72 6.99
CA ILE A 346 3.26 -4.92 5.65
C ILE A 346 2.19 -4.79 4.55
N GLY A 347 2.62 -4.34 3.36
CA GLY A 347 1.78 -4.39 2.17
C GLY A 347 1.76 -5.78 1.51
N TYR A 348 0.69 -6.10 0.78
CA TYR A 348 0.50 -7.34 0.02
C TYR A 348 1.39 -7.48 -1.24
N GLY A 349 2.37 -6.59 -1.42
CA GLY A 349 3.19 -6.46 -2.64
C GLY A 349 4.43 -7.35 -2.71
N GLY A 350 4.68 -8.18 -1.67
CA GLY A 350 5.97 -8.85 -1.48
C GLY A 350 6.30 -9.97 -2.48
N ARG A 351 5.31 -10.57 -3.13
CA ARG A 351 5.50 -11.69 -4.07
C ARG A 351 4.81 -11.39 -5.41
N PRO A 352 5.53 -11.33 -6.54
CA PRO A 352 4.92 -11.00 -7.82
C PRO A 352 4.02 -12.13 -8.33
N SER A 353 2.83 -11.79 -8.81
CA SER A 353 1.93 -12.75 -9.45
C SER A 353 2.30 -12.88 -10.94
N VAL A 354 3.39 -13.60 -11.22
CA VAL A 354 3.88 -13.83 -12.59
C VAL A 354 3.06 -14.94 -13.26
N PRO A 355 2.50 -14.71 -14.47
CA PRO A 355 1.84 -15.75 -15.24
C PRO A 355 2.74 -16.96 -15.49
N THR A 356 2.21 -18.17 -15.32
CA THR A 356 2.98 -19.42 -15.39
C THR A 356 3.72 -19.62 -16.71
N TRP A 357 3.13 -19.18 -17.83
CA TRP A 357 3.76 -19.26 -19.15
C TRP A 357 5.00 -18.35 -19.27
N LEU A 358 4.99 -17.15 -18.67
CA LEU A 358 6.16 -16.26 -18.60
C LEU A 358 7.29 -16.87 -17.75
N ALA A 359 6.92 -17.46 -16.62
CA ALA A 359 7.87 -18.15 -15.75
C ALA A 359 8.51 -19.36 -16.46
N THR A 360 7.72 -20.15 -17.19
CA THR A 360 8.20 -21.33 -17.94
C THR A 360 9.10 -20.95 -19.10
N ALA A 361 8.76 -19.92 -19.87
CA ALA A 361 9.60 -19.44 -20.97
C ALA A 361 11.01 -19.04 -20.51
N SER A 362 11.11 -18.44 -19.32
CA SER A 362 12.40 -18.10 -18.69
C SER A 362 13.23 -19.33 -18.33
N LYS A 363 12.60 -20.40 -17.84
CA LYS A 363 13.28 -21.66 -17.50
C LYS A 363 13.81 -22.36 -18.76
N LYS A 364 13.01 -22.44 -19.82
CA LYS A 364 13.42 -23.02 -21.11
C LYS A 364 14.64 -22.30 -21.71
N SER A 365 14.67 -20.97 -21.67
CA SER A 365 15.82 -20.18 -22.13
C SER A 365 17.09 -20.45 -21.32
N ARG A 366 16.98 -20.54 -19.99
CA ARG A 366 18.12 -20.86 -19.11
C ARG A 366 18.68 -22.25 -19.36
N MET A 367 17.82 -23.25 -19.54
CA MET A 367 18.26 -24.61 -19.88
C MET A 367 18.95 -24.65 -21.25
N ALA A 368 18.37 -24.02 -22.27
CA ALA A 368 18.99 -23.96 -23.60
C ALA A 368 20.34 -23.22 -23.62
N LYS A 369 20.52 -22.18 -22.80
CA LYS A 369 21.82 -21.50 -22.62
C LYS A 369 22.84 -22.39 -21.93
N ARG A 370 22.42 -23.17 -20.92
CA ARG A 370 23.30 -24.13 -20.23
C ARG A 370 23.73 -25.24 -21.19
N ASP A 371 22.78 -25.84 -21.90
CA ASP A 371 23.06 -26.87 -22.91
C ASP A 371 23.97 -26.34 -24.04
N PHE A 372 23.83 -25.07 -24.43
CA PHE A 372 24.74 -24.45 -25.42
C PHE A 372 26.15 -24.26 -24.86
N VAL A 373 26.30 -23.77 -23.62
CA VAL A 373 27.61 -23.62 -22.97
C VAL A 373 28.27 -24.97 -22.77
N ASP A 374 27.53 -25.98 -22.34
CA ASP A 374 28.04 -27.35 -22.15
C ASP A 374 28.48 -27.96 -23.50
N ARG A 375 27.71 -27.75 -24.58
CA ARG A 375 28.08 -28.21 -25.93
C ARG A 375 29.25 -27.45 -26.57
N VAL A 376 29.43 -26.17 -26.23
CA VAL A 376 30.59 -25.38 -26.67
C VAL A 376 31.83 -25.76 -25.87
N ALA A 377 31.68 -26.05 -24.57
CA ALA A 377 32.76 -26.58 -23.74
C ALA A 377 33.18 -27.99 -24.18
N GLU A 378 32.24 -28.83 -24.62
CA GLU A 378 32.55 -30.13 -25.24
C GLU A 378 33.23 -29.98 -26.61
N ALA A 379 32.87 -28.95 -27.40
CA ALA A 379 33.46 -28.70 -28.72
C ALA A 379 34.88 -28.10 -28.69
N ASP A 380 35.26 -27.43 -27.60
CA ASP A 380 36.61 -26.91 -27.38
C ASP A 380 37.57 -27.93 -26.71
N SER A 381 37.08 -29.13 -26.37
CA SER A 381 37.88 -30.17 -25.67
C SER A 381 38.67 -31.12 -26.58
N ASP A 382 38.68 -30.94 -27.90
CA ASP A 382 39.41 -31.82 -28.84
C ASP A 382 40.92 -31.52 -28.98
N THR A 383 41.50 -30.67 -28.12
CA THR A 383 42.97 -30.54 -27.99
C THR A 383 43.42 -30.26 -26.56
N ALA A 384 43.50 -31.31 -25.73
CA ALA A 384 44.61 -31.61 -24.81
C ALA A 384 44.15 -32.59 -23.72
N SER A 385 44.92 -33.66 -23.55
CA SER A 385 44.77 -34.67 -22.52
C SER A 385 45.28 -34.22 -21.14
N ASP A 386 44.54 -34.69 -20.14
CA ASP A 386 44.93 -35.07 -18.78
C ASP A 386 44.78 -34.12 -17.57
N ALA A 387 44.03 -34.69 -16.61
CA ALA A 387 44.09 -34.59 -15.15
C ALA A 387 43.50 -33.34 -14.45
N SER A 388 42.29 -33.48 -13.91
CA SER A 388 42.06 -33.82 -12.49
C SER A 388 40.65 -33.44 -12.03
N SER A 389 40.08 -34.30 -11.18
CA SER A 389 38.87 -34.07 -10.42
C SER A 389 39.02 -32.86 -9.49
N SER A 390 38.02 -31.98 -9.44
CA SER A 390 37.29 -31.58 -8.22
C SER A 390 36.67 -30.17 -8.32
N THR A 391 35.53 -30.07 -7.64
CA THR A 391 34.96 -28.87 -7.02
C THR A 391 34.22 -27.90 -7.93
N GLU A 392 32.90 -27.85 -7.71
CA GLU A 392 32.07 -26.70 -8.04
C GLU A 392 32.77 -25.41 -7.58
N PRO A 393 32.78 -24.32 -8.38
CA PRO A 393 33.28 -23.06 -7.90
C PRO A 393 32.28 -22.53 -6.87
N SER A 394 32.64 -22.69 -5.59
CA SER A 394 32.18 -21.77 -4.57
C SER A 394 32.44 -20.36 -5.09
N THR A 395 31.40 -19.56 -5.12
CA THR A 395 31.51 -18.13 -5.35
C THR A 395 32.37 -17.60 -4.21
N ALA A 396 33.64 -17.37 -4.49
CA ALA A 396 34.52 -16.63 -3.61
C ALA A 396 33.89 -15.26 -3.42
N GLU A 397 33.32 -15.07 -2.24
CA GLU A 397 32.93 -13.78 -1.71
C GLU A 397 34.17 -12.88 -1.79
N SER A 398 34.17 -12.00 -2.79
CA SER A 398 35.02 -10.83 -2.73
C SER A 398 34.51 -10.01 -1.56
N GLU A 399 35.26 -10.01 -0.45
CA GLU A 399 35.12 -9.04 0.63
C GLU A 399 35.21 -7.62 0.01
N GLY A 400 34.06 -7.02 -0.26
CA GLY A 400 33.94 -5.77 -0.97
C GLY A 400 32.47 -5.41 -1.19
N GLU A 401 31.94 -4.59 -0.27
CA GLU A 401 30.59 -4.01 -0.25
C GLU A 401 29.43 -5.05 -0.18
N GLU A 402 28.77 -5.13 0.98
CA GLU A 402 27.46 -5.77 1.12
C GLU A 402 26.48 -5.14 0.11
N ASN A 403 26.35 -5.75 -1.07
CA ASN A 403 25.37 -5.32 -2.06
C ASN A 403 23.97 -5.59 -1.50
N ASP A 404 23.21 -4.52 -1.27
CA ASP A 404 21.84 -4.58 -0.79
C ASP A 404 20.97 -5.34 -1.80
N LYS A 405 20.61 -6.59 -1.47
CA LYS A 405 19.83 -7.49 -2.34
C LYS A 405 18.51 -6.91 -2.82
N TYR A 406 17.96 -5.88 -2.17
CA TYR A 406 16.73 -5.20 -2.57
C TYR A 406 16.93 -4.05 -3.56
N GLU A 407 18.18 -3.71 -3.88
CA GLU A 407 18.49 -2.85 -5.02
C GLU A 407 18.24 -3.60 -6.34
N HIS A 408 18.36 -4.93 -6.32
CA HIS A 408 18.15 -5.79 -7.47
C HIS A 408 16.69 -6.29 -7.61
N PRO A 409 16.25 -6.62 -8.83
CA PRO A 409 14.95 -7.24 -9.08
C PRO A 409 14.72 -8.49 -8.24
N PRO A 410 13.51 -8.69 -7.67
CA PRO A 410 13.22 -9.87 -6.89
C PRO A 410 13.36 -11.16 -7.74
N PRO A 411 13.69 -12.30 -7.12
CA PRO A 411 13.83 -13.56 -7.85
C PRO A 411 12.60 -13.89 -8.70
N ASN A 412 12.82 -14.45 -9.89
CA ASN A 412 11.77 -14.88 -10.84
C ASN A 412 10.82 -13.75 -11.30
N SER A 413 11.19 -12.48 -11.10
CA SER A 413 10.37 -11.34 -11.53
C SER A 413 10.72 -10.80 -12.91
N MET A 414 11.75 -11.34 -13.57
CA MET A 414 12.18 -10.94 -14.91
C MET A 414 12.87 -12.10 -15.64
N GLY A 415 13.03 -11.96 -16.96
CA GLY A 415 13.78 -12.89 -17.79
C GLY A 415 14.11 -12.30 -19.16
N ASP A 416 14.51 -13.14 -20.11
CA ASP A 416 14.86 -12.69 -21.45
C ASP A 416 13.62 -12.06 -22.13
N GLY A 417 13.73 -10.78 -22.49
CA GLY A 417 12.65 -10.07 -23.19
C GLY A 417 11.41 -9.76 -22.36
N TRP A 418 11.43 -9.89 -21.02
CA TRP A 418 10.29 -9.51 -20.20
C TRP A 418 10.67 -9.11 -18.76
N ALA A 419 9.81 -8.32 -18.12
CA ALA A 419 9.86 -8.12 -16.68
C ALA A 419 8.47 -7.91 -16.07
N HIS A 420 8.31 -8.34 -14.83
CA HIS A 420 7.18 -8.01 -13.98
C HIS A 420 7.34 -6.59 -13.43
N SER A 421 6.23 -5.93 -13.13
CA SER A 421 6.20 -4.60 -12.49
C SER A 421 7.09 -4.53 -11.23
N SER A 422 7.13 -5.59 -10.41
CA SER A 422 8.02 -5.67 -9.24
C SER A 422 9.52 -5.64 -9.58
N ALA A 423 9.94 -6.14 -10.74
CA ALA A 423 11.33 -6.00 -11.21
C ALA A 423 11.62 -4.56 -11.59
N ILE A 424 10.66 -3.92 -12.29
CA ILE A 424 10.75 -2.51 -12.68
C ILE A 424 10.81 -1.59 -11.45
N ALA A 425 10.19 -1.99 -10.35
CA ALA A 425 10.24 -1.26 -9.09
C ALA A 425 11.62 -1.31 -8.40
N ALA A 426 12.52 -2.20 -8.80
CA ALA A 426 13.85 -2.30 -8.20
C ALA A 426 14.78 -1.17 -8.69
N PRO A 427 15.55 -0.52 -7.80
CA PRO A 427 16.45 0.60 -8.16
C PRO A 427 17.43 0.28 -9.29
N SER A 428 17.97 -0.94 -9.35
CA SER A 428 18.95 -1.33 -10.36
C SER A 428 18.31 -1.66 -11.73
N TYR A 429 16.98 -1.63 -11.85
CA TYR A 429 16.30 -1.99 -13.09
C TYR A 429 16.07 -0.77 -14.00
N SER A 430 16.52 -0.85 -15.25
CA SER A 430 16.28 0.18 -16.25
C SER A 430 15.12 -0.19 -17.18
N VAL A 431 14.18 0.75 -17.40
CA VAL A 431 13.15 0.63 -18.44
C VAL A 431 13.44 1.61 -19.59
N PRO A 432 13.60 1.13 -20.83
CA PRO A 432 13.75 -0.27 -21.24
C PRO A 432 15.07 -0.90 -20.76
N PRO A 433 15.18 -2.24 -20.75
CA PRO A 433 16.45 -2.91 -20.49
C PRO A 433 17.49 -2.57 -21.57
N PRO A 434 18.82 -2.65 -21.27
CA PRO A 434 19.87 -2.15 -22.16
C PRO A 434 19.82 -2.66 -23.61
N PRO A 435 19.53 -3.95 -23.90
CA PRO A 435 19.44 -4.43 -25.28
C PRO A 435 18.34 -3.73 -26.09
N ILE A 436 17.21 -3.43 -25.44
CA ILE A 436 16.08 -2.74 -26.08
C ILE A 436 16.38 -1.24 -26.20
N ALA A 437 17.03 -0.65 -25.19
CA ALA A 437 17.51 0.73 -25.25
C ALA A 437 18.44 0.97 -26.45
N ALA A 438 19.36 0.03 -26.72
CA ALA A 438 20.27 0.10 -27.88
C ALA A 438 19.51 0.04 -29.22
N ARG A 439 18.47 -0.80 -29.33
CA ARG A 439 17.60 -0.84 -30.54
C ARG A 439 16.85 0.47 -30.74
N ILE A 440 16.30 1.04 -29.68
CA ILE A 440 15.62 2.34 -29.72
C ILE A 440 16.60 3.45 -30.14
N ALA A 441 17.80 3.47 -29.56
CA ALA A 441 18.84 4.46 -29.87
C ALA A 441 19.33 4.38 -31.33
N SER A 442 19.35 3.19 -31.92
CA SER A 442 19.67 2.96 -33.34
C SER A 442 18.48 3.21 -34.29
N GLY A 443 17.34 3.69 -33.78
CA GLY A 443 16.16 4.01 -34.58
C GLY A 443 15.38 2.77 -35.07
N GLN A 444 15.68 1.57 -34.54
CA GLN A 444 14.94 0.38 -34.91
C GLN A 444 13.52 0.40 -34.34
N PRO A 445 12.49 0.01 -35.12
CA PRO A 445 11.14 -0.12 -34.62
C PRO A 445 11.06 -1.16 -33.50
N THR A 446 10.53 -0.77 -32.35
CA THR A 446 10.38 -1.65 -31.18
C THR A 446 8.94 -1.68 -30.68
N THR A 447 8.47 -2.88 -30.32
CA THR A 447 7.13 -3.11 -29.79
C THR A 447 7.19 -3.66 -28.36
N ALA A 448 6.49 -3.00 -27.43
CA ALA A 448 6.25 -3.51 -26.08
C ALA A 448 4.82 -4.05 -25.94
N ILE A 449 4.63 -5.15 -25.22
CA ILE A 449 3.32 -5.57 -24.69
C ILE A 449 3.28 -5.27 -23.20
N VAL A 450 2.26 -4.56 -22.74
CA VAL A 450 1.98 -4.35 -21.32
C VAL A 450 0.73 -5.16 -20.95
N ILE A 451 0.84 -6.02 -19.94
CA ILE A 451 -0.25 -6.91 -19.51
C ILE A 451 -0.83 -6.39 -18.20
N GLY A 452 -2.14 -6.09 -18.20
CA GLY A 452 -2.87 -5.72 -16.99
C GLY A 452 -3.92 -4.63 -17.24
N GLY A 453 -4.99 -4.62 -16.44
CA GLY A 453 -6.06 -3.61 -16.51
C GLY A 453 -6.07 -2.59 -15.35
N GLY A 454 -4.98 -2.50 -14.59
CA GLY A 454 -4.87 -1.64 -13.41
C GLY A 454 -4.13 -0.32 -13.65
N LEU A 455 -4.00 0.48 -12.61
CA LEU A 455 -3.27 1.75 -12.68
C LEU A 455 -1.78 1.55 -13.02
N THR A 456 -1.13 0.52 -12.47
CA THR A 456 0.28 0.20 -12.72
C THR A 456 0.53 -0.11 -14.20
N SER A 457 -0.34 -0.87 -14.87
CA SER A 457 -0.18 -1.13 -16.31
C SER A 457 -0.37 0.13 -17.13
N ALA A 458 -1.28 1.04 -16.73
CA ALA A 458 -1.47 2.31 -17.41
C ALA A 458 -0.24 3.24 -17.27
N GLN A 459 0.36 3.28 -16.08
CA GLN A 459 1.59 4.03 -15.79
C GLN A 459 2.78 3.49 -16.60
N LEU A 460 2.98 2.18 -16.59
CA LEU A 460 4.05 1.53 -17.35
C LEU A 460 3.84 1.63 -18.86
N THR A 461 2.60 1.64 -19.35
CA THR A 461 2.30 1.92 -20.77
C THR A 461 2.77 3.30 -21.17
N ASP A 462 2.44 4.34 -20.39
CA ASP A 462 2.93 5.69 -20.62
C ASP A 462 4.47 5.78 -20.54
N GLN A 463 5.08 5.13 -19.55
CA GLN A 463 6.53 5.09 -19.41
C GLN A 463 7.18 4.46 -20.65
N CYS A 464 6.69 3.32 -21.14
CA CYS A 464 7.18 2.72 -22.39
C CYS A 464 7.10 3.69 -23.58
N VAL A 465 5.98 4.41 -23.75
CA VAL A 465 5.84 5.40 -24.84
C VAL A 465 6.89 6.51 -24.73
N ARG A 466 7.08 7.06 -23.52
CA ARG A 466 8.04 8.14 -23.26
C ARG A 466 9.49 7.69 -23.38
N ARG A 467 9.78 6.41 -23.11
CA ARG A 467 11.11 5.82 -23.24
C ARG A 467 11.46 5.38 -24.68
N GLY A 468 10.60 5.68 -25.65
CA GLY A 468 10.94 5.59 -27.08
C GLY A 468 10.49 4.32 -27.79
N PHE A 469 9.72 3.44 -27.14
CA PHE A 469 9.08 2.33 -27.85
C PHE A 469 8.21 2.86 -29.00
N SER A 470 8.38 2.31 -30.19
CA SER A 470 7.67 2.77 -31.40
C SER A 470 6.18 2.48 -31.28
N ARG A 471 5.83 1.34 -30.68
CA ARG A 471 4.47 0.85 -30.48
C ARG A 471 4.35 0.17 -29.13
N VAL A 472 3.27 0.45 -28.38
CA VAL A 472 2.97 -0.23 -27.12
C VAL A 472 1.58 -0.83 -27.18
N ILE A 473 1.43 -2.11 -26.88
CA ILE A 473 0.15 -2.83 -26.88
C ILE A 473 -0.24 -3.10 -25.44
N LEU A 474 -1.31 -2.46 -24.96
CA LEU A 474 -1.87 -2.71 -23.63
C LEU A 474 -2.96 -3.78 -23.72
N VAL A 475 -2.69 -4.94 -23.13
CA VAL A 475 -3.57 -6.11 -23.14
C VAL A 475 -4.30 -6.23 -21.80
N MET A 476 -5.63 -6.30 -21.88
CA MET A 476 -6.54 -6.37 -20.74
C MET A 476 -7.50 -7.56 -20.90
N ARG A 477 -7.53 -8.46 -19.92
CA ARG A 477 -8.45 -9.62 -19.89
C ARG A 477 -9.94 -9.26 -19.79
N GLY A 478 -10.25 -8.00 -19.49
CA GLY A 478 -11.60 -7.46 -19.35
C GLY A 478 -11.71 -6.07 -19.99
N PHE A 479 -12.71 -5.30 -19.56
CA PHE A 479 -12.98 -3.95 -20.04
C PHE A 479 -11.91 -2.95 -19.59
N PHE A 480 -11.84 -1.83 -20.30
CA PHE A 480 -11.11 -0.64 -19.86
C PHE A 480 -11.91 0.06 -18.76
N LYS A 481 -11.66 -0.32 -17.49
CA LYS A 481 -12.40 0.20 -16.32
C LYS A 481 -11.80 1.53 -15.84
N VAL A 482 -12.60 2.60 -15.88
CA VAL A 482 -12.19 3.93 -15.38
C VAL A 482 -12.88 4.23 -14.05
N LYS A 483 -12.10 4.37 -12.97
CA LYS A 483 -12.63 4.68 -11.63
C LYS A 483 -11.74 5.70 -10.92
N PRO A 484 -12.28 6.75 -10.27
CA PRO A 484 -11.47 7.69 -9.48
C PRO A 484 -10.71 6.97 -8.36
N PHE A 485 -11.40 6.13 -7.58
CA PHE A 485 -10.84 5.32 -6.50
C PHE A 485 -10.67 3.86 -6.93
N ASP A 486 -9.92 3.09 -6.14
CA ASP A 486 -9.67 1.66 -6.34
C ASP A 486 -10.82 0.76 -5.85
N PHE A 487 -11.89 1.36 -5.35
CA PHE A 487 -13.18 0.75 -5.03
C PHE A 487 -14.35 1.63 -5.51
N SER A 488 -15.59 1.12 -5.44
CA SER A 488 -16.79 1.91 -5.75
C SER A 488 -16.94 3.10 -4.82
N VAL A 489 -17.36 4.25 -5.37
CA VAL A 489 -17.66 5.45 -4.58
C VAL A 489 -18.74 5.15 -3.52
N ASP A 490 -19.57 4.12 -3.71
CA ASP A 490 -20.58 3.71 -2.72
C ASP A 490 -19.98 3.36 -1.36
N TRP A 491 -18.69 2.99 -1.28
CA TRP A 491 -17.99 2.67 -0.04
C TRP A 491 -17.43 3.88 0.71
N VAL A 492 -17.46 5.07 0.11
CA VAL A 492 -16.90 6.31 0.69
C VAL A 492 -17.76 7.57 0.47
N GLY A 493 -18.83 7.44 -0.30
CA GLY A 493 -19.77 8.51 -0.59
C GLY A 493 -21.05 8.37 0.23
N LYS A 494 -22.14 8.90 -0.30
CA LYS A 494 -23.46 8.95 0.37
C LYS A 494 -23.95 7.60 0.91
N TYR A 495 -23.60 6.48 0.27
CA TYR A 495 -24.10 5.14 0.61
C TYR A 495 -23.12 4.29 1.44
N ALA A 496 -22.02 4.89 1.92
CA ALA A 496 -20.97 4.15 2.64
C ALA A 496 -21.49 3.42 3.87
N ASN A 497 -22.39 4.05 4.64
CA ASN A 497 -22.96 3.45 5.85
C ASN A 497 -23.77 2.18 5.53
N ALA A 498 -24.58 2.21 4.47
CA ALA A 498 -25.36 1.05 4.05
C ALA A 498 -24.46 -0.11 3.60
N GLN A 499 -23.40 0.18 2.83
CA GLN A 499 -22.44 -0.83 2.39
C GLN A 499 -21.66 -1.44 3.57
N LYS A 500 -21.16 -0.60 4.48
CA LYS A 500 -20.46 -1.04 5.69
C LYS A 500 -21.37 -1.85 6.61
N MET A 501 -22.62 -1.43 6.80
CA MET A 501 -23.62 -2.18 7.57
C MET A 501 -23.87 -3.57 6.97
N GLN A 502 -24.13 -3.66 5.66
CA GLN A 502 -24.34 -4.95 4.99
C GLN A 502 -23.11 -5.87 5.13
N PHE A 503 -21.92 -5.29 5.03
CA PHE A 503 -20.66 -6.01 5.22
C PHE A 503 -20.49 -6.55 6.64
N TRP A 504 -20.71 -5.71 7.67
CA TRP A 504 -20.54 -6.12 9.07
C TRP A 504 -21.67 -7.01 9.59
N GLN A 505 -22.85 -7.02 8.95
CA GLN A 505 -23.94 -7.96 9.25
C GLN A 505 -23.70 -9.37 8.69
N SER A 506 -22.74 -9.54 7.78
CA SER A 506 -22.38 -10.86 7.27
C SER A 506 -21.41 -11.54 8.23
N ASP A 507 -21.78 -12.75 8.66
CA ASP A 507 -20.97 -13.62 9.52
C ASP A 507 -20.19 -14.69 8.74
N ASP A 508 -20.22 -14.63 7.41
CA ASP A 508 -19.46 -15.52 6.54
C ASP A 508 -18.30 -14.78 5.85
N ALA A 509 -17.08 -15.30 6.06
CA ALA A 509 -15.87 -14.66 5.56
C ALA A 509 -15.81 -14.64 4.03
N LYS A 510 -16.42 -15.65 3.38
CA LYS A 510 -16.45 -15.75 1.92
C LYS A 510 -17.41 -14.73 1.32
N ASP A 511 -18.57 -14.52 1.94
CA ASP A 511 -19.50 -13.46 1.57
C ASP A 511 -18.89 -12.08 1.74
N ARG A 512 -18.20 -11.82 2.86
CA ARG A 512 -17.42 -10.58 3.02
C ARG A 512 -16.36 -10.42 1.94
N MET A 513 -15.64 -11.49 1.59
CA MET A 513 -14.65 -11.44 0.52
C MET A 513 -15.27 -11.24 -0.87
N ASN A 514 -16.47 -11.76 -1.11
CA ASN A 514 -17.24 -11.50 -2.32
C ASN A 514 -17.62 -10.01 -2.40
N MET A 515 -18.14 -9.42 -1.32
CA MET A 515 -18.45 -7.98 -1.25
C MET A 515 -17.21 -7.11 -1.47
N ILE A 516 -16.05 -7.50 -0.93
CA ILE A 516 -14.76 -6.83 -1.19
C ILE A 516 -14.39 -6.92 -2.67
N SER A 517 -14.51 -8.11 -3.25
CA SER A 517 -14.17 -8.37 -4.65
C SER A 517 -15.08 -7.59 -5.61
N GLU A 518 -16.37 -7.48 -5.30
CA GLU A 518 -17.36 -6.67 -6.01
C GLU A 518 -17.10 -5.16 -5.84
N GLY A 519 -16.86 -4.72 -4.60
CA GLY A 519 -16.59 -3.32 -4.29
C GLY A 519 -15.33 -2.79 -4.99
N ARG A 520 -14.28 -3.62 -5.10
CA ARG A 520 -13.06 -3.28 -5.85
C ARG A 520 -13.24 -3.47 -7.36
N ASP A 521 -13.88 -4.58 -7.75
CA ASP A 521 -14.12 -5.00 -9.14
C ASP A 521 -12.83 -4.99 -9.98
N GLY A 522 -11.77 -5.54 -9.37
CA GLY A 522 -10.45 -5.76 -9.98
C GLY A 522 -9.65 -4.50 -10.29
N GLY A 523 -8.62 -4.66 -11.13
CA GLY A 523 -7.78 -3.55 -11.58
C GLY A 523 -8.59 -2.50 -12.34
N SER A 524 -8.36 -1.24 -11.99
CA SER A 524 -8.97 -0.09 -12.66
C SER A 524 -7.97 1.05 -12.86
N ILE A 525 -8.21 1.82 -13.90
CA ILE A 525 -7.40 2.97 -14.32
C ILE A 525 -8.09 4.25 -13.83
N ASN A 526 -7.35 5.20 -13.30
CA ASN A 526 -7.95 6.46 -12.88
C ASN A 526 -8.27 7.36 -14.09
N PRO A 527 -9.21 8.32 -13.98
CA PRO A 527 -9.55 9.29 -15.02
C PRO A 527 -8.35 9.98 -15.69
N VAL A 528 -7.29 10.22 -14.91
CA VAL A 528 -6.06 10.89 -15.35
C VAL A 528 -5.31 10.03 -16.35
N TYR A 529 -4.95 8.80 -15.98
CA TYR A 529 -4.23 7.89 -16.88
C TYR A 529 -5.10 7.34 -17.99
N ALA A 530 -6.43 7.24 -17.80
CA ALA A 530 -7.35 6.96 -18.89
C ALA A 530 -7.21 8.00 -20.01
N LYS A 531 -7.10 9.29 -19.65
CA LYS A 531 -6.87 10.36 -20.62
C LYS A 531 -5.51 10.24 -21.32
N VAL A 532 -4.45 9.95 -20.56
CA VAL A 532 -3.09 9.72 -21.10
C VAL A 532 -3.09 8.60 -22.14
N LEU A 533 -3.63 7.43 -21.78
CA LEU A 533 -3.68 6.26 -22.67
C LEU A 533 -4.48 6.54 -23.94
N LEU A 534 -5.63 7.19 -23.81
CA LEU A 534 -6.45 7.54 -24.97
C LEU A 534 -5.77 8.58 -25.87
N GLN A 535 -4.97 9.48 -25.30
CA GLN A 535 -4.17 10.41 -26.10
C GLN A 535 -3.08 9.66 -26.86
N HIS A 536 -2.32 8.77 -26.20
CA HIS A 536 -1.32 7.95 -26.87
C HIS A 536 -1.94 7.03 -27.94
N ALA A 537 -3.16 6.56 -27.71
CA ALA A 537 -3.93 5.77 -28.67
C ALA A 537 -4.35 6.58 -29.90
N GLN A 538 -4.77 7.84 -29.71
CA GLN A 538 -5.05 8.78 -30.82
C GLN A 538 -3.78 9.12 -31.61
N ASP A 539 -2.64 9.17 -30.94
CA ASP A 539 -1.35 9.47 -31.54
C ASP A 539 -0.71 8.25 -32.23
N GLY A 540 -1.42 7.11 -32.26
CA GLY A 540 -0.96 5.87 -32.89
C GLY A 540 0.17 5.16 -32.15
N ARG A 541 0.51 5.61 -30.94
CA ARG A 541 1.61 5.07 -30.11
C ARG A 541 1.17 3.88 -29.25
N VAL A 542 -0.11 3.88 -28.84
CA VAL A 542 -0.68 2.83 -27.98
C VAL A 542 -1.82 2.10 -28.69
N GLU A 543 -1.78 0.79 -28.62
CA GLU A 543 -2.87 -0.10 -29.00
C GLU A 543 -3.55 -0.65 -27.75
N LEU A 544 -4.83 -0.36 -27.58
CA LEU A 544 -5.66 -0.82 -26.47
C LEU A 544 -6.41 -2.08 -26.90
N ARG A 545 -6.15 -3.20 -26.21
CA ARG A 545 -6.83 -4.48 -26.43
C ARG A 545 -7.58 -4.95 -25.19
N THR A 546 -8.89 -4.76 -25.20
CA THR A 546 -9.80 -5.21 -24.14
C THR A 546 -10.36 -6.59 -24.45
N HIS A 547 -10.69 -7.37 -23.42
CA HIS A 547 -11.13 -8.78 -23.57
C HIS A 547 -10.14 -9.64 -24.33
N THR A 548 -8.85 -9.36 -24.15
CA THR A 548 -7.78 -10.06 -24.87
C THR A 548 -6.91 -10.78 -23.86
N GLU A 549 -6.63 -12.05 -24.16
CA GLU A 549 -5.75 -12.93 -23.41
C GLU A 549 -4.62 -13.42 -24.31
N ILE A 550 -3.50 -13.81 -23.70
CA ILE A 550 -2.39 -14.44 -24.41
C ILE A 550 -2.65 -15.93 -24.36
N GLU A 551 -2.94 -16.53 -25.52
CA GLU A 551 -3.23 -17.95 -25.69
C GLU A 551 -1.93 -18.75 -25.76
N ASP A 552 -0.96 -18.24 -26.53
CA ASP A 552 0.37 -18.84 -26.68
C ASP A 552 1.45 -17.76 -26.77
N ALA A 553 2.66 -18.12 -26.35
CA ALA A 553 3.80 -17.23 -26.28
C ALA A 553 5.13 -17.98 -26.34
N GLU A 554 5.95 -17.63 -27.32
CA GLU A 554 7.28 -18.21 -27.53
C GLU A 554 8.35 -17.12 -27.61
N TRP A 555 9.43 -17.28 -26.83
CA TRP A 555 10.60 -16.43 -26.92
C TRP A 555 11.62 -17.04 -27.88
N ASN A 556 12.00 -16.26 -28.90
CA ASN A 556 13.03 -16.65 -29.84
C ASN A 556 14.37 -16.00 -29.45
N ALA A 557 15.33 -16.82 -29.01
CA ALA A 557 16.62 -16.35 -28.52
C ALA A 557 17.54 -15.75 -29.60
N GLN A 558 17.41 -16.17 -30.86
CA GLN A 558 18.23 -15.67 -31.97
C GLN A 558 17.80 -14.27 -32.39
N THR A 559 16.49 -14.09 -32.57
CA THR A 559 15.90 -12.79 -32.94
C THR A 559 15.70 -11.87 -31.74
N GLN A 560 15.74 -12.43 -30.52
CA GLN A 560 15.49 -11.74 -29.26
C GLN A 560 14.13 -11.01 -29.32
N LYS A 561 13.08 -11.78 -29.66
CA LYS A 561 11.70 -11.34 -29.82
C LYS A 561 10.72 -12.41 -29.35
N TRP A 562 9.55 -11.96 -28.91
CA TRP A 562 8.38 -12.79 -28.62
C TRP A 562 7.52 -12.97 -29.85
N SER A 563 7.07 -14.20 -30.09
CA SER A 563 5.92 -14.54 -30.93
C SER A 563 4.74 -14.86 -30.02
N LEU A 564 3.64 -14.13 -30.15
CA LEU A 564 2.49 -14.18 -29.24
C LEU A 564 1.21 -14.43 -30.03
N MET A 565 0.30 -15.23 -29.48
CA MET A 565 -1.05 -15.39 -29.99
C MET A 565 -2.04 -14.68 -29.07
N LEU A 566 -2.63 -13.59 -29.55
CA LEU A 566 -3.59 -12.79 -28.79
C LEU A 566 -5.01 -13.19 -29.13
N HIS A 567 -5.70 -13.84 -28.19
CA HIS A 567 -7.08 -14.30 -28.35
C HIS A 567 -8.06 -13.27 -27.78
N ARG A 568 -9.08 -12.88 -28.56
CA ARG A 568 -10.20 -12.04 -28.08
C ARG A 568 -11.34 -12.95 -27.65
N LYS A 569 -11.79 -12.83 -26.39
CA LYS A 569 -12.86 -13.66 -25.82
C LYS A 569 -14.13 -13.69 -26.68
N ASP A 570 -14.78 -14.85 -26.72
CA ASP A 570 -16.01 -15.11 -27.48
C ASP A 570 -17.16 -14.17 -27.09
N HIS A 571 -17.37 -14.00 -25.79
CA HIS A 571 -18.45 -13.18 -25.23
C HIS A 571 -17.97 -11.76 -24.84
N ALA A 572 -17.16 -11.13 -25.69
CA ALA A 572 -16.79 -9.74 -25.49
C ALA A 572 -18.03 -8.84 -25.65
N ARG A 573 -18.41 -8.08 -24.62
CA ARG A 573 -19.54 -7.13 -24.73
C ARG A 573 -19.23 -6.07 -25.80
N ALA A 574 -20.30 -5.48 -26.32
CA ALA A 574 -20.23 -4.41 -27.32
C ALA A 574 -19.48 -3.15 -26.83
N ASP A 575 -19.40 -2.89 -25.52
CA ASP A 575 -18.77 -1.71 -24.90
C ASP A 575 -17.22 -1.75 -24.87
N SER A 576 -16.60 -2.34 -25.90
CA SER A 576 -15.18 -2.16 -26.27
C SER A 576 -14.86 -0.74 -26.78
N GLN A 577 -15.53 0.29 -26.25
CA GLN A 577 -15.53 1.67 -26.73
C GLN A 577 -14.14 2.33 -26.85
N TYR A 578 -13.14 1.83 -26.13
CA TYR A 578 -11.77 2.35 -26.14
C TYR A 578 -10.77 1.42 -26.84
N MET A 579 -11.22 0.24 -27.29
CA MET A 579 -10.40 -0.62 -28.12
C MET A 579 -10.18 0.07 -29.47
N ASN A 580 -8.93 0.34 -29.83
CA ASN A 580 -8.55 1.00 -31.08
C ASN A 580 -7.90 0.03 -32.09
N ASN A 581 -7.95 -1.27 -31.81
CA ASN A 581 -7.64 -2.34 -32.75
C ASN A 581 -8.89 -3.18 -32.96
N ALA A 582 -9.41 -3.26 -34.19
CA ALA A 582 -10.57 -4.08 -34.50
C ALA A 582 -10.15 -5.55 -34.67
N GLN A 583 -10.41 -6.37 -33.64
CA GLN A 583 -10.27 -7.83 -33.68
C GLN A 583 -11.64 -8.44 -33.39
N GLN A 584 -12.14 -9.41 -34.16
CA GLN A 584 -13.48 -9.98 -33.90
C GLN A 584 -13.49 -10.85 -32.63
N PRO A 585 -14.59 -10.90 -31.85
CA PRO A 585 -14.73 -11.86 -30.74
C PRO A 585 -14.50 -13.30 -31.23
N GLY A 586 -13.85 -14.12 -30.40
CA GLY A 586 -13.50 -15.51 -30.70
C GLY A 586 -12.34 -15.70 -31.68
N THR A 587 -11.66 -14.63 -32.09
CA THR A 587 -10.51 -14.73 -33.00
C THR A 587 -9.19 -14.60 -32.27
N SER A 588 -8.17 -15.28 -32.78
CA SER A 588 -6.78 -15.16 -32.35
C SER A 588 -5.94 -14.49 -33.44
N VAL A 589 -5.02 -13.61 -33.04
CA VAL A 589 -4.13 -12.93 -33.99
C VAL A 589 -2.67 -12.98 -33.52
N PRO A 590 -1.72 -13.24 -34.43
CA PRO A 590 -0.31 -13.28 -34.09
C PRO A 590 0.25 -11.87 -33.88
N VAL A 591 1.15 -11.71 -32.92
CA VAL A 591 1.86 -10.47 -32.61
C VAL A 591 3.32 -10.78 -32.31
N ILE A 592 4.22 -9.99 -32.91
CA ILE A 592 5.64 -9.99 -32.56
C ILE A 592 5.92 -8.81 -31.64
N ALA A 593 6.64 -9.05 -30.55
CA ALA A 593 7.04 -8.02 -29.61
C ALA A 593 8.50 -8.15 -29.21
N ASP A 594 9.17 -7.03 -28.96
CA ASP A 594 10.54 -7.00 -28.46
C ASP A 594 10.58 -7.17 -26.94
N TYR A 595 9.51 -6.77 -26.24
CA TYR A 595 9.51 -6.73 -24.79
C TYR A 595 8.11 -6.91 -24.17
N ILE A 596 8.02 -7.63 -23.06
CA ILE A 596 6.79 -7.82 -22.28
C ILE A 596 6.94 -7.20 -20.88
N VAL A 597 5.96 -6.39 -20.49
CA VAL A 597 5.81 -5.85 -19.13
C VAL A 597 4.59 -6.49 -18.48
N SER A 598 4.80 -7.33 -17.47
CA SER A 598 3.71 -7.98 -16.72
C SER A 598 3.33 -7.16 -15.49
N SER A 599 2.14 -6.57 -15.48
CA SER A 599 1.59 -5.79 -14.34
C SER A 599 0.41 -6.51 -13.72
N THR A 600 0.63 -7.78 -13.40
CA THR A 600 -0.39 -8.76 -13.02
C THR A 600 -0.66 -8.83 -11.51
N GLY A 601 -0.11 -7.89 -10.75
CA GLY A 601 -0.32 -7.77 -9.31
C GLY A 601 0.62 -8.67 -8.49
N SER A 602 0.18 -9.00 -7.28
CA SER A 602 0.96 -9.77 -6.31
C SER A 602 0.14 -10.94 -5.79
N ASP A 603 0.82 -12.01 -5.39
CA ASP A 603 0.18 -13.13 -4.68
C ASP A 603 -0.18 -12.67 -3.27
N VAL A 604 -1.48 -12.58 -2.99
CA VAL A 604 -2.00 -12.24 -1.66
C VAL A 604 -2.13 -13.56 -0.90
N SER A 605 -1.28 -13.76 0.09
CA SER A 605 -1.38 -14.86 1.07
C SER A 605 -0.53 -14.51 2.28
N PHE A 606 -1.14 -14.49 3.47
CA PHE A 606 -0.45 -14.10 4.71
C PHE A 606 0.44 -15.23 5.21
N ARG A 607 -0.07 -16.47 5.20
CA ARG A 607 0.68 -17.69 5.56
C ARG A 607 1.92 -17.93 4.70
N LYS A 608 1.93 -17.39 3.47
CA LYS A 608 3.07 -17.48 2.54
C LYS A 608 4.10 -16.37 2.73
N LEU A 609 3.92 -15.46 3.68
CA LEU A 609 4.93 -14.47 4.00
C LEU A 609 6.16 -15.15 4.61
N PRO A 610 7.39 -14.68 4.32
CA PRO A 610 8.61 -15.33 4.79
C PRO A 610 8.59 -15.60 6.30
N PHE A 611 8.23 -14.59 7.10
CA PHE A 611 8.22 -14.68 8.55
C PHE A 611 7.08 -15.49 9.18
N MET A 612 6.14 -15.98 8.38
CA MET A 612 4.96 -16.70 8.92
C MET A 612 5.14 -18.22 8.92
N HIS A 613 6.29 -18.75 8.52
CA HIS A 613 6.48 -20.19 8.31
C HIS A 613 6.03 -21.02 9.53
N THR A 614 6.62 -20.77 10.69
CA THR A 614 6.35 -21.55 11.91
C THR A 614 4.95 -21.31 12.45
N LEU A 615 4.54 -20.05 12.63
CA LEU A 615 3.19 -19.74 13.14
C LEU A 615 2.06 -20.21 12.21
N ALA A 616 2.24 -20.16 10.89
CA ALA A 616 1.21 -20.61 9.96
C ALA A 616 1.00 -22.12 10.00
N GLU A 617 2.05 -22.90 10.29
CA GLU A 617 1.96 -24.35 10.48
C GLU A 617 1.26 -24.71 11.79
N LYS A 618 1.57 -24.01 12.89
CA LYS A 618 0.98 -24.26 14.21
C LYS A 618 -0.47 -23.78 14.34
N MET A 619 -0.75 -22.55 13.90
CA MET A 619 -2.05 -21.90 14.12
C MET A 619 -3.11 -22.33 13.10
N GLN A 620 -2.69 -22.62 11.87
CA GLN A 620 -3.57 -22.99 10.75
C GLN A 620 -4.80 -22.07 10.55
N ILE A 621 -4.64 -20.77 10.82
CA ILE A 621 -5.73 -19.79 10.67
C ILE A 621 -6.28 -19.84 9.24
N PRO A 622 -7.60 -20.00 9.05
CA PRO A 622 -8.21 -20.01 7.74
C PRO A 622 -7.97 -18.72 6.95
N GLU A 623 -7.71 -18.84 5.65
CA GLU A 623 -7.60 -17.71 4.72
C GLU A 623 -8.71 -17.78 3.66
N VAL A 624 -9.31 -16.63 3.32
CA VAL A 624 -10.19 -16.49 2.16
C VAL A 624 -9.48 -15.66 1.10
N SER A 625 -9.24 -16.25 -0.08
CA SER A 625 -8.45 -15.60 -1.14
C SER A 625 -7.08 -15.10 -0.67
N GLY A 626 -6.49 -15.81 0.30
CA GLY A 626 -5.19 -15.49 0.90
C GLY A 626 -5.19 -14.35 1.92
N VAL A 627 -6.37 -13.83 2.29
CA VAL A 627 -6.53 -12.91 3.42
C VAL A 627 -6.90 -13.75 4.66
N PRO A 628 -6.18 -13.61 5.79
CA PRO A 628 -6.49 -14.37 6.99
C PRO A 628 -7.79 -13.89 7.63
N ILE A 629 -8.53 -14.82 8.23
CA ILE A 629 -9.72 -14.52 9.02
C ILE A 629 -9.27 -14.11 10.42
N VAL A 630 -9.01 -12.82 10.58
CA VAL A 630 -8.68 -12.19 11.87
C VAL A 630 -9.94 -11.82 12.65
N ASN A 631 -9.84 -11.63 13.97
CA ASN A 631 -10.97 -11.22 14.82
C ASN A 631 -11.31 -9.72 14.66
N GLU A 632 -12.29 -9.22 15.42
CA GLU A 632 -12.78 -7.82 15.36
C GLU A 632 -11.68 -6.76 15.62
N ASP A 633 -10.72 -7.13 16.47
CA ASP A 633 -9.55 -6.33 16.85
C ASP A 633 -8.38 -6.49 15.86
N LEU A 634 -8.59 -7.25 14.79
CA LEU A 634 -7.61 -7.59 13.75
C LEU A 634 -6.47 -8.51 14.22
N GLN A 635 -6.71 -9.26 15.29
CA GLN A 635 -5.80 -10.24 15.85
C GLN A 635 -5.82 -11.56 15.04
N TYR A 636 -4.65 -12.16 14.88
CA TYR A 636 -4.42 -13.41 14.17
C TYR A 636 -4.53 -14.60 15.14
N GLY A 637 -5.73 -15.16 15.23
CA GLY A 637 -6.04 -16.22 16.19
C GLY A 637 -6.07 -15.69 17.63
N SER A 638 -5.59 -16.49 18.58
CA SER A 638 -5.60 -16.20 20.02
C SER A 638 -4.31 -15.56 20.55
N ILE A 639 -3.25 -15.46 19.73
CA ILE A 639 -1.95 -14.89 20.12
C ILE A 639 -1.90 -13.38 19.82
N PRO A 640 -1.08 -12.57 20.52
CA PRO A 640 -1.00 -11.10 20.36
C PRO A 640 -0.30 -10.62 19.07
N LEU A 641 -0.65 -11.22 17.92
CA LEU A 641 -0.24 -10.84 16.58
C LEU A 641 -1.41 -10.15 15.87
N TYR A 642 -1.21 -8.93 15.37
CA TYR A 642 -2.26 -8.14 14.71
C TYR A 642 -1.90 -7.79 13.27
N CYS A 643 -2.91 -7.70 12.40
CA CYS A 643 -2.74 -7.38 10.98
C CYS A 643 -3.33 -6.01 10.65
N ILE A 644 -2.57 -5.14 9.99
CA ILE A 644 -3.06 -3.86 9.46
C ILE A 644 -2.89 -3.82 7.94
N GLY A 645 -3.87 -3.25 7.24
CA GLY A 645 -3.85 -3.09 5.78
C GLY A 645 -4.55 -4.26 5.08
N ALA A 646 -4.04 -4.69 3.93
CA ALA A 646 -4.75 -5.66 3.08
C ALA A 646 -5.05 -7.01 3.77
N TYR A 647 -4.21 -7.43 4.73
CA TYR A 647 -4.41 -8.68 5.47
C TYR A 647 -5.50 -8.59 6.55
N SER A 648 -6.05 -7.41 6.82
CA SER A 648 -7.22 -7.22 7.68
C SER A 648 -8.53 -7.02 6.90
N ALA A 649 -8.50 -7.23 5.57
CA ALA A 649 -9.61 -6.85 4.69
C ALA A 649 -10.93 -7.56 5.01
N VAL A 650 -10.93 -8.80 5.52
CA VAL A 650 -12.16 -9.52 5.90
C VAL A 650 -12.90 -8.83 7.06
N GLN A 651 -12.23 -7.98 7.83
CA GLN A 651 -12.84 -7.21 8.93
C GLN A 651 -13.05 -5.72 8.61
N ILE A 652 -12.18 -5.14 7.79
CA ILE A 652 -12.22 -3.71 7.42
C ILE A 652 -13.04 -3.46 6.15
N GLY A 653 -13.08 -4.42 5.23
CA GLY A 653 -13.73 -4.28 3.93
C GLY A 653 -12.79 -3.76 2.82
N PRO A 654 -13.34 -3.29 1.68
CA PRO A 654 -12.55 -3.01 0.47
C PRO A 654 -11.59 -1.83 0.59
N THR A 655 -11.72 -1.00 1.63
CA THR A 655 -10.83 0.12 1.95
C THR A 655 -9.52 -0.33 2.59
N ALA A 656 -9.41 -1.56 3.10
CA ALA A 656 -8.23 -2.09 3.78
C ALA A 656 -6.94 -2.03 2.94
N PHE A 657 -7.09 -2.02 1.62
CA PHE A 657 -5.98 -1.96 0.66
C PHE A 657 -5.44 -0.53 0.44
N ASN A 658 -5.99 0.48 1.13
CA ASN A 658 -5.56 1.86 1.01
C ASN A 658 -5.47 2.58 2.37
N LEU A 659 -5.03 3.84 2.31
CA LEU A 659 -4.79 4.68 3.48
C LEU A 659 -6.04 4.89 4.37
N GLY A 660 -7.25 4.83 3.79
CA GLY A 660 -8.49 4.96 4.56
C GLY A 660 -8.74 3.76 5.48
N GLY A 661 -8.65 2.53 4.94
CA GLY A 661 -8.81 1.33 5.76
C GLY A 661 -7.62 1.06 6.69
N ILE A 662 -6.42 1.50 6.30
CA ILE A 662 -5.24 1.49 7.18
C ILE A 662 -5.49 2.32 8.44
N ARG A 663 -6.08 3.51 8.33
CA ARG A 663 -6.39 4.37 9.48
C ARG A 663 -7.42 3.72 10.40
N GLU A 664 -8.46 3.12 9.83
CA GLU A 664 -9.46 2.36 10.59
C GLU A 664 -8.83 1.17 11.33
N GLY A 665 -7.95 0.41 10.67
CA GLY A 665 -7.26 -0.72 11.30
C GLY A 665 -6.26 -0.30 12.38
N ALA A 666 -5.51 0.78 12.15
CA ALA A 666 -4.59 1.34 13.14
C ALA A 666 -5.31 1.79 14.42
N ASP A 667 -6.48 2.41 14.28
CA ASP A 667 -7.28 2.84 15.43
C ASP A 667 -7.76 1.66 16.28
N ARG A 668 -8.31 0.61 15.63
CA ARG A 668 -8.75 -0.62 16.32
C ARG A 668 -7.62 -1.31 17.08
N VAL A 669 -6.49 -1.57 16.40
CA VAL A 669 -5.35 -2.29 17.00
C VAL A 669 -4.72 -1.46 18.13
N ALA A 670 -4.53 -0.14 17.94
CA ALA A 670 -3.93 0.72 18.96
C ALA A 670 -4.83 0.98 20.18
N ALA A 671 -6.16 0.85 20.02
CA ALA A 671 -7.09 0.85 21.14
C ALA A 671 -7.03 -0.48 21.90
N HIS A 672 -7.14 -1.60 21.19
CA HIS A 672 -7.15 -2.92 21.81
C HIS A 672 -5.86 -3.26 22.57
N ILE A 673 -4.68 -3.01 21.99
CA ILE A 673 -3.39 -3.26 22.67
C ILE A 673 -3.28 -2.41 23.94
N ARG A 674 -3.85 -1.19 23.93
CA ARG A 674 -3.83 -0.29 25.09
C ARG A 674 -4.70 -0.84 26.22
N ASP A 675 -5.92 -1.24 25.92
CA ASP A 675 -6.82 -1.83 26.91
C ASP A 675 -6.16 -3.06 27.55
N LYS A 676 -5.49 -3.90 26.74
CA LYS A 676 -4.74 -5.07 27.22
C LYS A 676 -3.51 -4.73 28.07
N ALA A 677 -2.79 -3.66 27.73
CA ALA A 677 -1.65 -3.21 28.51
C ALA A 677 -2.09 -2.64 29.87
N GLU A 678 -3.17 -1.86 29.90
CA GLU A 678 -3.72 -1.26 31.12
C GLU A 678 -4.32 -2.34 32.05
N GLU A 679 -5.03 -3.36 31.51
CA GLU A 679 -5.50 -4.52 32.28
C GLU A 679 -4.35 -5.26 33.00
N HIS A 680 -3.19 -5.37 32.35
CA HIS A 680 -2.03 -6.06 32.90
C HIS A 680 -1.34 -5.24 34.01
N ASP A 681 -1.24 -3.92 33.84
CA ASP A 681 -0.68 -3.01 34.84
C ASP A 681 -1.56 -2.98 36.11
N GLU A 682 -2.90 -3.00 35.95
CA GLU A 682 -3.83 -3.09 37.09
C GLU A 682 -3.75 -4.44 37.81
N ALA A 683 -3.55 -5.55 37.10
CA ALA A 683 -3.41 -6.88 37.70
C ALA A 683 -2.10 -7.07 38.48
N THR A 684 -1.06 -6.29 38.16
CA THR A 684 0.28 -6.40 38.76
C THR A 684 0.55 -5.36 39.87
N HIS A 685 -0.37 -4.43 40.13
CA HIS A 685 -0.27 -3.45 41.21
C HIS A 685 -1.38 -3.63 42.25
N GLU A 686 -1.02 -3.86 43.52
CA GLU A 686 -1.99 -3.74 44.63
C GLU A 686 -2.59 -2.32 44.67
N PRO A 687 -3.89 -2.18 44.98
CA PRO A 687 -4.58 -0.90 44.86
C PRO A 687 -3.96 0.14 45.80
N LYS A 688 -3.29 1.14 45.22
CA LYS A 688 -2.92 2.35 45.95
C LYS A 688 -4.20 3.13 46.24
N ALA A 689 -4.57 3.17 47.52
CA ALA A 689 -5.53 4.14 48.01
C ALA A 689 -5.02 5.57 47.71
N ASP A 690 -5.94 6.43 47.28
CA ASP A 690 -5.78 7.86 46.96
C ASP A 690 -5.17 8.22 45.59
N SER A 691 -6.02 8.18 44.57
CA SER A 691 -6.13 9.33 43.65
C SER A 691 -7.55 9.42 43.06
N ASP A 692 -8.35 10.35 43.59
CA ASP A 692 -9.67 10.72 43.05
C ASP A 692 -9.53 11.52 41.74
N VAL A 693 -8.99 10.89 40.70
CA VAL A 693 -9.07 11.41 39.33
C VAL A 693 -9.75 10.35 38.48
N PRO A 694 -10.99 10.56 38.02
CA PRO A 694 -11.66 9.58 37.19
C PRO A 694 -10.88 9.38 35.89
N SER A 695 -10.45 8.13 35.65
CA SER A 695 -9.88 7.66 34.39
C SER A 695 -10.79 8.07 33.22
N LEU A 696 -10.21 8.71 32.20
CA LEU A 696 -10.91 9.10 30.97
C LEU A 696 -11.46 7.90 30.17
N GLY A 697 -11.14 6.66 30.55
CA GLY A 697 -11.62 5.42 29.94
C GLY A 697 -13.12 5.14 30.14
N HIS A 698 -13.83 5.94 30.94
CA HIS A 698 -15.28 5.79 31.14
C HIS A 698 -16.17 6.44 30.07
N PHE A 699 -15.62 7.12 29.06
CA PHE A 699 -16.41 7.52 27.89
C PHE A 699 -16.49 6.38 26.88
N ALA A 700 -17.25 5.35 27.28
CA ALA A 700 -17.79 4.38 26.36
C ALA A 700 -18.54 5.13 25.23
N HIS A 701 -18.16 4.83 24.00
CA HIS A 701 -18.97 5.10 22.81
C HIS A 701 -20.45 4.82 23.11
N PHE A 702 -21.32 5.81 22.86
CA PHE A 702 -22.79 5.77 22.94
C PHE A 702 -23.40 4.40 23.30
N LEU A 703 -23.45 4.09 24.60
CA LEU A 703 -24.28 3.03 25.12
C LEU A 703 -25.72 3.55 25.21
N TYR A 704 -26.58 3.12 24.27
CA TYR A 704 -28.02 3.45 24.26
C TYR A 704 -28.78 3.03 25.54
N HIS A 705 -28.15 2.28 26.45
CA HIS A 705 -28.75 1.80 27.70
C HIS A 705 -28.86 2.84 28.82
N HIS A 706 -28.23 4.02 28.69
CA HIS A 706 -28.28 5.07 29.71
C HIS A 706 -29.20 6.25 29.38
N LEU A 707 -29.94 6.20 28.28
CA LEU A 707 -31.08 7.10 28.10
C LEU A 707 -32.20 6.60 29.02
N GLN A 708 -32.41 7.29 30.13
CA GLN A 708 -33.67 7.21 30.87
C GLN A 708 -34.77 7.67 29.92
N VAL A 709 -35.45 6.72 29.30
CA VAL A 709 -36.72 6.96 28.62
C VAL A 709 -37.71 7.19 29.75
N ASP A 710 -38.00 8.46 30.04
CA ASP A 710 -39.18 8.81 30.82
C ASP A 710 -40.39 8.23 30.10
N ALA A 711 -40.95 7.17 30.67
CA ALA A 711 -42.24 6.64 30.26
C ALA A 711 -43.28 7.71 30.61
N ALA A 712 -43.74 8.45 29.61
CA ALA A 712 -44.97 9.21 29.71
C ALA A 712 -46.15 8.24 29.53
N ASP A 713 -47.10 8.31 30.47
CA ASP A 713 -48.32 7.50 30.62
C ASP A 713 -49.13 7.26 29.32
#